data_AF-A0A077YWB9-F1
#
_entry.id   AF-A0A077YWB9-F1
#
_cell.length_a   1.000
_cell.length_b   1.000
_cell.length_c   1.000
_cell.angle_alpha   90.00
_cell.angle_beta   90.00
_cell.angle_gamma   90.00
#
_symmetry.space_group_name_H-M   'P 1'
#
loop_
_entity.id
_entity.type
_entity.pdbx_description
1 polymer ?
#
loop_
_entity_poly.entity_id
_entity_poly.type
_entity_poly.pdbx_seq_one_letter_code
_entity_poly.pdbx_strand_id
1 'polypeptide(L)'
;MKAGGGLSTVDTVHLITDGAVPTNNVDANEAATVPPTTLERLQLTSHHLTDSLRAKMHNPSSSFLPNYSKSPSQMLLSSDDNSIWGDVALEVRSSSAEADLNRAPLAPAPTTTTAAAATAKKSLMERARRVAQWSFNSLKSRIALCPCQATVKTFAFAICVLITVHGALSTGYTMSVITTIEKRFQMASTTSGIIVSSYEVGSLLSVVFVSYFGSSGHVPRWIGCGGLVLALGSFLFSLPHYIATPYSYFANKSIDAIIWLKPTADRLSQNPHLCQYKEISSFNVTSQPDTIESSPNSYVLTFMLAQILLGVGGSPLFTLGTSYLDDRLDKDSSSVYLAIMYVMLAFGPVCGFLLGGLFLSEYVDPSSTPPDINSQSAGWVGLWWGGFIICGFLYFLSALPFFFFSRPTGSEASSSPPADASGSPSYGKDLRKIPVSIFRLVTNSVYMVTSLNACVDLAIVSGFTVFLPKYLETQFLMSKSDASIFTGSVAVPGACIGTLFGGWVLKRLKMVMGHVANYVVLINFTAVVLLGSLFFLGCDGLRVAGVNEPYATALGGPIDVSVPKFYPWHQCNMNCSCSLRDMQPICGIDGVTYLSPCYAGCGSYAVTSGGKRASIVGDVDMLYRNYLNCSCIPARSWTPSTNHSQLSQAVDGPCSTRCNMLAPFLVMLFLITLVAANNQMPLVMITLRAVNEEEKAFALGLQVVFLRLLSYLPAPIVFGAIIDTTCTLTSDSWGGSAGTSCLFYDTGAFRYRFAMLCLILKVAGSAVSCLMWWCIRRRYVPFSPPVTMSEIVHRLGDIENLHLQRCDTKASLRHWVSDDSLYSRPRSPRHRKTLSS
;
A
#
# COMPACT_ATOMS: atom_id res chain seq x y z
N MET A 1 -62.60 -13.55 -2.34
CA MET A 1 -63.75 -14.18 -3.04
C MET A 1 -63.30 -15.53 -3.58
N LYS A 2 -64.12 -16.60 -3.52
CA LYS A 2 -63.97 -17.95 -4.15
C LYS A 2 -62.53 -18.56 -4.17
N ALA A 3 -62.11 -19.54 -3.36
CA ALA A 3 -62.74 -20.62 -2.56
C ALA A 3 -63.22 -21.87 -3.35
N GLY A 4 -62.77 -23.06 -2.90
CA GLY A 4 -63.14 -24.42 -3.36
C GLY A 4 -61.95 -25.22 -3.97
N GLY A 5 -61.67 -26.50 -3.64
CA GLY A 5 -62.12 -27.34 -2.50
C GLY A 5 -62.61 -28.77 -2.87
N GLY A 6 -61.90 -29.82 -2.42
CA GLY A 6 -62.21 -31.27 -2.58
C GLY A 6 -60.91 -32.08 -2.80
N LEU A 7 -60.56 -33.22 -2.15
CA LEU A 7 -61.26 -34.50 -1.83
C LEU A 7 -61.70 -35.27 -3.09
N SER A 8 -61.49 -36.58 -3.25
CA SER A 8 -60.68 -37.63 -2.54
C SER A 8 -60.56 -38.88 -3.49
N THR A 9 -60.01 -40.08 -3.20
CA THR A 9 -59.65 -40.80 -1.95
C THR A 9 -58.56 -41.89 -2.19
N VAL A 10 -58.14 -42.53 -1.08
CA VAL A 10 -57.30 -43.73 -0.82
C VAL A 10 -57.71 -45.03 -1.53
N ASP A 11 -56.75 -45.90 -1.91
CA ASP A 11 -56.68 -47.34 -1.50
C ASP A 11 -55.35 -48.05 -1.83
N THR A 12 -55.09 -49.23 -1.24
CA THR A 12 -53.83 -50.03 -1.34
C THR A 12 -54.09 -51.52 -1.01
N VAL A 13 -53.10 -52.43 -1.24
CA VAL A 13 -52.97 -53.83 -0.73
C VAL A 13 -53.34 -55.01 -1.68
N HIS A 14 -52.30 -55.60 -2.33
CA HIS A 14 -52.00 -57.07 -2.46
C HIS A 14 -53.02 -58.06 -3.12
N LEU A 15 -52.74 -59.34 -3.49
CA LEU A 15 -51.60 -60.30 -3.33
C LEU A 15 -51.70 -61.48 -4.37
N ILE A 16 -50.57 -62.16 -4.71
CA ILE A 16 -50.40 -63.47 -5.43
C ILE A 16 -51.01 -63.58 -6.86
N THR A 17 -50.53 -64.35 -7.86
CA THR A 17 -49.53 -65.44 -8.09
C THR A 17 -48.86 -65.21 -9.48
N ASP A 18 -47.83 -65.87 -10.04
CA ASP A 18 -46.67 -66.72 -9.65
C ASP A 18 -45.72 -66.77 -10.89
N GLY A 19 -44.52 -67.38 -10.94
CA GLY A 19 -43.73 -68.18 -9.99
C GLY A 19 -42.36 -68.57 -10.61
N ALA A 20 -41.74 -69.66 -10.13
CA ALA A 20 -40.40 -70.18 -10.46
C ALA A 20 -39.18 -69.56 -9.74
N VAL A 21 -38.37 -70.45 -9.16
CA VAL A 21 -37.29 -70.33 -8.14
C VAL A 21 -36.30 -71.49 -8.53
N PRO A 22 -34.96 -71.50 -8.30
CA PRO A 22 -34.36 -71.20 -6.99
C PRO A 22 -32.91 -70.69 -6.88
N THR A 23 -32.53 -70.41 -5.62
CA THR A 23 -31.17 -70.34 -5.07
C THR A 23 -30.69 -71.76 -4.64
N ASN A 24 -29.48 -72.07 -4.15
CA ASN A 24 -28.41 -71.29 -3.52
C ASN A 24 -27.07 -72.09 -3.49
N ASN A 25 -25.92 -71.40 -3.57
CA ASN A 25 -24.59 -71.68 -2.96
C ASN A 25 -23.77 -72.99 -3.17
N VAL A 26 -22.45 -72.82 -2.92
CA VAL A 26 -21.40 -73.77 -2.45
C VAL A 26 -20.33 -74.27 -3.47
N ASP A 27 -19.16 -73.64 -3.34
CA ASP A 27 -17.75 -74.10 -3.43
C ASP A 27 -16.98 -74.55 -4.70
N ALA A 28 -15.79 -73.93 -4.80
CA ALA A 28 -14.45 -74.49 -5.11
C ALA A 28 -13.87 -74.58 -6.54
N ASN A 29 -12.70 -73.94 -6.67
CA ASN A 29 -11.49 -74.30 -7.46
C ASN A 29 -11.57 -74.50 -8.99
N GLU A 30 -11.01 -73.55 -9.75
CA GLU A 30 -9.68 -73.64 -10.41
C GLU A 30 -9.30 -72.20 -10.90
N ALA A 31 -8.16 -71.59 -10.56
CA ALA A 31 -6.74 -71.95 -10.75
C ALA A 31 -6.17 -71.49 -12.13
N ALA A 32 -5.82 -70.20 -12.23
CA ALA A 32 -5.03 -69.64 -13.34
C ALA A 32 -3.94 -68.68 -12.82
N THR A 33 -2.70 -69.16 -12.81
CA THR A 33 -1.52 -68.56 -12.13
C THR A 33 -0.90 -67.33 -12.84
N VAL A 34 -0.60 -66.28 -12.07
CA VAL A 34 0.59 -65.42 -12.27
C VAL A 34 1.16 -65.03 -10.88
N PRO A 35 2.43 -65.34 -10.55
CA PRO A 35 3.02 -65.09 -9.23
C PRO A 35 3.78 -63.73 -9.10
N PRO A 36 4.14 -63.28 -7.87
CA PRO A 36 4.50 -61.88 -7.59
C PRO A 36 5.99 -61.64 -7.25
N THR A 37 6.36 -60.36 -7.08
CA THR A 37 7.62 -59.94 -6.43
C THR A 37 7.38 -58.97 -5.26
N THR A 38 7.36 -59.54 -4.05
CA THR A 38 7.99 -59.03 -2.81
C THR A 38 8.06 -57.52 -2.53
N LEU A 39 7.35 -57.12 -1.48
CA LEU A 39 7.69 -55.99 -0.61
C LEU A 39 8.89 -56.34 0.31
N GLU A 40 9.38 -55.35 1.08
CA GLU A 40 10.43 -55.42 2.11
C GLU A 40 11.90 -55.61 1.65
N ARG A 41 12.64 -54.50 1.64
CA ARG A 41 13.87 -54.39 2.46
C ARG A 41 14.22 -52.94 2.84
N LEU A 42 14.25 -52.71 4.16
CA LEU A 42 15.26 -51.99 4.94
C LEU A 42 15.89 -50.66 4.41
N GLN A 43 15.69 -49.62 5.22
CA GLN A 43 16.73 -48.76 5.81
C GLN A 43 18.07 -48.59 5.03
N LEU A 44 18.27 -47.44 4.39
CA LEU A 44 19.31 -46.44 4.74
C LEU A 44 19.30 -45.28 3.71
N THR A 45 19.19 -44.03 4.17
CA THR A 45 20.21 -42.97 4.06
C THR A 45 19.59 -41.60 4.31
N SER A 46 20.11 -40.88 5.31
CA SER A 46 19.83 -39.47 5.55
C SER A 46 20.68 -38.59 4.63
N HIS A 47 20.15 -38.13 3.49
CA HIS A 47 20.69 -36.99 2.72
C HIS A 47 19.72 -36.56 1.60
N HIS A 48 18.81 -35.62 1.87
CA HIS A 48 18.19 -34.70 0.88
C HIS A 48 17.30 -33.66 1.58
N LEU A 49 17.91 -32.56 2.06
CA LEU A 49 17.16 -31.36 2.49
C LEU A 49 17.74 -30.06 1.89
N THR A 50 18.69 -30.18 0.96
CA THR A 50 19.52 -29.08 0.45
C THR A 50 19.33 -28.77 -1.04
N ASP A 51 18.51 -29.55 -1.75
CA ASP A 51 18.40 -29.46 -3.22
C ASP A 51 17.09 -28.82 -3.72
N SER A 52 16.03 -28.83 -2.90
CA SER A 52 14.72 -28.24 -3.29
C SER A 52 14.79 -26.72 -3.53
N LEU A 53 15.72 -26.02 -2.87
CA LEU A 53 15.97 -24.58 -3.09
C LEU A 53 16.79 -24.26 -4.35
N ARG A 54 17.32 -25.27 -5.06
CA ARG A 54 18.09 -25.08 -6.31
C ARG A 54 17.24 -25.31 -7.57
N ALA A 55 16.11 -26.01 -7.48
CA ALA A 55 15.29 -26.42 -8.63
C ALA A 55 14.39 -25.32 -9.22
N LYS A 56 14.30 -24.13 -8.60
CA LYS A 56 13.42 -23.03 -9.05
C LYS A 56 14.14 -21.88 -9.78
N MET A 57 15.40 -22.08 -10.17
CA MET A 57 16.17 -21.15 -11.00
C MET A 57 16.90 -21.92 -12.12
N HIS A 58 16.73 -21.44 -13.35
CA HIS A 58 17.27 -21.96 -14.62
C HIS A 58 16.77 -23.34 -15.11
N ASN A 59 15.85 -23.29 -16.07
CA ASN A 59 16.15 -23.83 -17.40
C ASN A 59 15.75 -22.76 -18.47
N PRO A 60 16.64 -22.30 -19.38
CA PRO A 60 16.41 -21.04 -20.13
C PRO A 60 16.31 -21.19 -21.66
N SER A 61 15.75 -20.19 -22.37
CA SER A 61 15.91 -20.07 -23.83
C SER A 61 15.61 -18.67 -24.46
N SER A 62 16.32 -17.62 -24.03
CA SER A 62 16.73 -16.47 -24.89
C SER A 62 17.71 -15.55 -24.12
N SER A 63 18.58 -14.80 -24.82
CA SER A 63 19.79 -14.20 -24.23
C SER A 63 20.10 -12.76 -24.73
N PHE A 64 21.28 -12.22 -24.36
CA PHE A 64 21.77 -10.81 -24.45
C PHE A 64 21.24 -9.89 -23.32
N LEU A 65 22.04 -9.22 -22.46
CA LEU A 65 23.52 -9.20 -22.22
C LEU A 65 23.80 -9.07 -20.68
N PRO A 66 25.04 -9.27 -20.17
CA PRO A 66 25.23 -9.83 -18.83
C PRO A 66 26.06 -9.02 -17.81
N ASN A 67 26.08 -9.55 -16.58
CA ASN A 67 27.16 -9.51 -15.57
C ASN A 67 27.69 -8.16 -15.03
N TYR A 68 27.49 -7.98 -13.72
CA TYR A 68 28.63 -7.78 -12.82
C TYR A 68 28.45 -8.63 -11.55
N SER A 69 29.53 -9.22 -11.04
CA SER A 69 29.48 -10.08 -9.86
C SER A 69 30.69 -9.87 -8.94
N LYS A 70 30.42 -9.76 -7.62
CA LYS A 70 31.11 -10.46 -6.52
C LYS A 70 30.60 -9.98 -5.15
N SER A 71 30.64 -10.89 -4.19
CA SER A 71 30.36 -10.74 -2.76
C SER A 71 31.71 -10.78 -1.99
N PRO A 72 31.83 -11.08 -0.67
CA PRO A 72 30.83 -11.15 0.41
C PRO A 72 31.25 -10.44 1.73
N SER A 73 30.34 -10.40 2.70
CA SER A 73 30.68 -10.47 4.15
C SER A 73 29.52 -11.04 4.97
N GLN A 74 29.58 -12.34 5.26
CA GLN A 74 28.79 -13.00 6.30
C GLN A 74 29.69 -13.99 7.06
N MET A 75 29.83 -13.75 8.35
CA MET A 75 30.38 -14.56 9.46
C MET A 75 30.34 -13.57 10.65
N LEU A 76 29.80 -13.86 11.84
CA LEU A 76 29.50 -15.08 12.60
C LEU A 76 28.07 -14.93 13.20
N LEU A 77 27.35 -15.92 13.74
CA LEU A 77 27.49 -17.37 13.90
C LEU A 77 26.06 -17.96 14.10
N SER A 78 25.88 -19.28 14.08
CA SER A 78 24.59 -19.95 14.29
C SER A 78 24.75 -21.34 14.91
N SER A 79 23.75 -21.79 15.67
CA SER A 79 23.63 -23.13 16.28
C SER A 79 24.60 -23.43 17.44
N ASP A 80 24.25 -24.17 18.50
CA ASP A 80 22.99 -24.40 19.25
C ASP A 80 23.38 -25.06 20.58
N ASP A 81 22.62 -24.89 21.67
CA ASP A 81 22.28 -26.02 22.59
C ASP A 81 21.17 -25.69 23.62
N ASN A 82 20.77 -26.69 24.40
CA ASN A 82 19.48 -26.79 25.09
C ASN A 82 19.45 -26.39 26.58
N SER A 83 18.23 -26.06 27.01
CA SER A 83 17.66 -26.22 28.36
C SER A 83 18.12 -25.31 29.52
N ILE A 84 17.14 -24.59 30.09
CA ILE A 84 16.67 -24.76 31.48
C ILE A 84 15.21 -24.24 31.54
N TRP A 85 14.35 -24.87 32.37
CA TRP A 85 12.90 -24.60 32.48
C TRP A 85 12.54 -23.71 33.68
N GLY A 86 11.28 -23.25 33.73
CA GLY A 86 10.67 -22.48 34.82
C GLY A 86 9.80 -21.32 34.28
N ASP A 87 8.59 -21.58 33.78
CA ASP A 87 7.31 -21.57 34.55
C ASP A 87 6.81 -20.15 34.86
N VAL A 88 5.52 -19.78 34.74
CA VAL A 88 4.25 -20.55 34.71
C VAL A 88 3.31 -20.02 33.60
N ALA A 89 2.44 -20.87 33.04
CA ALA A 89 1.37 -20.48 32.10
C ALA A 89 -0.04 -20.42 32.76
N LEU A 90 -1.01 -19.83 32.07
CA LEU A 90 -2.41 -19.65 32.51
C LEU A 90 -3.24 -20.95 32.46
N GLU A 91 -4.21 -21.10 33.38
CA GLU A 91 -5.46 -21.83 33.11
C GLU A 91 -6.65 -21.29 33.94
N VAL A 92 -7.89 -21.62 33.54
CA VAL A 92 -9.13 -20.91 33.93
C VAL A 92 -10.35 -21.84 33.97
N ARG A 93 -11.16 -21.83 35.06
CA ARG A 93 -12.64 -22.03 35.02
C ARG A 93 -13.39 -21.75 36.34
N SER A 94 -14.72 -21.82 36.30
CA SER A 94 -15.73 -21.55 37.35
C SER A 94 -16.84 -22.64 37.31
N SER A 95 -17.92 -22.71 38.11
CA SER A 95 -18.60 -21.79 39.07
C SER A 95 -19.17 -22.61 40.28
N SER A 96 -20.32 -22.43 40.96
CA SER A 96 -21.50 -21.51 40.96
C SER A 96 -22.41 -21.80 42.18
N ALA A 97 -23.26 -20.81 42.58
CA ALA A 97 -24.55 -20.97 43.29
C ALA A 97 -24.58 -21.53 44.75
N GLU A 98 -25.69 -21.51 45.51
CA GLU A 98 -26.61 -20.41 45.94
C GLU A 98 -27.69 -20.98 46.93
N ALA A 99 -28.07 -20.27 48.00
CA ALA A 99 -29.32 -20.49 48.81
C ALA A 99 -29.49 -19.48 50.00
N ASP A 100 -30.73 -19.22 50.43
CA ASP A 100 -31.15 -18.24 51.48
C ASP A 100 -31.31 -18.81 52.92
N LEU A 101 -31.32 -17.92 53.96
CA LEU A 101 -32.52 -17.68 54.80
C LEU A 101 -32.47 -16.45 55.80
N ASN A 102 -33.46 -15.55 55.67
CA ASN A 102 -34.11 -14.60 56.60
C ASN A 102 -33.54 -14.10 57.99
N ARG A 103 -33.57 -12.75 58.12
CA ARG A 103 -34.11 -11.87 59.21
C ARG A 103 -33.42 -11.63 60.58
N ALA A 104 -33.52 -10.34 60.97
CA ALA A 104 -33.64 -9.72 62.32
C ALA A 104 -32.36 -9.22 63.06
N PRO A 105 -32.43 -8.12 63.86
CA PRO A 105 -31.29 -7.20 64.06
C PRO A 105 -30.99 -6.72 65.52
N LEU A 106 -30.07 -5.75 65.63
CA LEU A 106 -29.61 -4.94 66.79
C LEU A 106 -28.54 -5.52 67.75
N ALA A 107 -27.31 -4.98 67.64
CA ALA A 107 -26.62 -4.24 68.71
C ALA A 107 -25.35 -3.52 68.16
N PRO A 108 -25.04 -2.26 68.52
CA PRO A 108 -23.87 -1.53 67.99
C PRO A 108 -22.66 -1.47 68.96
N ALA A 109 -21.46 -1.78 68.45
CA ALA A 109 -20.16 -1.61 69.12
C ALA A 109 -19.05 -1.35 68.05
N PRO A 110 -17.88 -0.78 68.40
CA PRO A 110 -17.53 0.56 67.90
C PRO A 110 -16.71 0.62 66.60
N THR A 111 -16.89 1.72 65.87
CA THR A 111 -16.27 2.04 64.57
C THR A 111 -14.79 2.45 64.68
N THR A 112 -13.88 1.47 64.62
CA THR A 112 -12.42 1.72 64.59
C THR A 112 -11.67 1.07 63.42
N THR A 113 -12.30 0.17 62.66
CA THR A 113 -11.61 -0.69 61.68
C THR A 113 -11.48 -0.11 60.26
N THR A 114 -12.33 0.84 59.87
CA THR A 114 -12.34 1.40 58.49
C THR A 114 -11.12 2.24 58.16
N ALA A 115 -10.60 3.01 59.12
CA ALA A 115 -9.39 3.83 58.96
C ALA A 115 -8.13 2.97 58.73
N ALA A 116 -8.04 1.81 59.40
CA ALA A 116 -6.92 0.89 59.25
C ALA A 116 -6.86 0.31 57.82
N ALA A 117 -8.00 -0.13 57.28
CA ALA A 117 -8.09 -0.67 55.91
C ALA A 117 -7.72 0.37 54.84
N ALA A 118 -8.18 1.62 54.98
CA ALA A 118 -7.83 2.71 54.07
C ALA A 118 -6.32 3.04 54.13
N THR A 119 -5.73 3.02 55.32
CA THR A 119 -4.30 3.28 55.54
C THR A 119 -3.41 2.16 54.97
N ALA A 120 -3.82 0.90 55.15
CA ALA A 120 -3.15 -0.25 54.55
C ALA A 120 -3.21 -0.22 53.00
N LYS A 121 -4.35 0.17 52.42
CA LYS A 121 -4.48 0.31 50.95
C LYS A 121 -3.58 1.43 50.40
N LYS A 122 -3.44 2.56 51.11
CA LYS A 122 -2.47 3.62 50.78
C LYS A 122 -1.03 3.12 50.85
N SER A 123 -0.61 2.52 51.96
CA SER A 123 0.78 2.10 52.15
C SER A 123 1.20 1.01 51.14
N LEU A 124 0.27 0.13 50.74
CA LEU A 124 0.50 -0.89 49.72
C LEU A 124 0.63 -0.26 48.31
N MET A 125 -0.20 0.74 47.96
CA MET A 125 -0.01 1.52 46.72
C MET A 125 1.31 2.31 46.70
N GLU A 126 1.75 2.87 47.83
CA GLU A 126 3.05 3.54 47.93
C GLU A 126 4.23 2.57 47.89
N ARG A 127 4.05 1.32 48.33
CA ARG A 127 5.05 0.26 48.18
C ARG A 127 5.16 -0.15 46.71
N ALA A 128 4.02 -0.36 46.03
CA ALA A 128 3.97 -0.62 44.59
C ALA A 128 4.60 0.51 43.76
N ARG A 129 4.27 1.78 44.05
CA ARG A 129 4.92 2.95 43.44
C ARG A 129 6.43 2.96 43.68
N ARG A 130 6.90 2.71 44.91
CA ARG A 130 8.33 2.66 45.22
C ARG A 130 9.05 1.52 44.50
N VAL A 131 8.45 0.34 44.38
CA VAL A 131 9.02 -0.78 43.61
C VAL A 131 9.07 -0.45 42.11
N ALA A 132 8.03 0.15 41.54
CA ALA A 132 8.04 0.60 40.15
C ALA A 132 9.10 1.69 39.90
N GLN A 133 9.21 2.68 40.79
CA GLN A 133 10.21 3.75 40.74
C GLN A 133 11.64 3.18 40.84
N TRP A 134 11.86 2.19 41.71
CA TRP A 134 13.17 1.55 41.90
C TRP A 134 13.53 0.64 40.72
N SER A 135 12.57 -0.11 40.18
CA SER A 135 12.74 -0.87 38.93
C SER A 135 13.10 0.04 37.76
N PHE A 136 12.37 1.14 37.57
CA PHE A 136 12.65 2.12 36.50
C PHE A 136 14.02 2.78 36.66
N ASN A 137 14.43 3.14 37.89
CA ASN A 137 15.76 3.69 38.15
C ASN A 137 16.88 2.64 38.02
N SER A 138 16.63 1.38 38.39
CA SER A 138 17.56 0.26 38.21
C SER A 138 17.78 -0.04 36.73
N LEU A 139 16.70 -0.08 35.93
CA LEU A 139 16.74 -0.22 34.47
C LEU A 139 17.50 0.95 33.83
N LYS A 140 17.20 2.19 34.24
CA LYS A 140 17.91 3.40 33.80
C LYS A 140 19.40 3.37 34.15
N SER A 141 19.78 2.84 35.31
CA SER A 141 21.17 2.68 35.74
C SER A 141 21.90 1.59 34.93
N ARG A 142 21.27 0.42 34.75
CA ARG A 142 21.84 -0.70 33.96
C ARG A 142 21.96 -0.36 32.47
N ILE A 143 21.04 0.41 31.90
CA ILE A 143 21.12 0.87 30.51
C ILE A 143 22.14 2.02 30.37
N ALA A 144 22.38 2.83 31.40
CA ALA A 144 23.46 3.82 31.41
C ALA A 144 24.88 3.21 31.39
N LEU A 145 25.04 1.91 31.64
CA LEU A 145 26.29 1.17 31.40
C LEU A 145 26.49 0.78 29.92
N CYS A 146 25.48 0.92 29.07
CA CYS A 146 25.62 0.66 27.65
C CYS A 146 26.29 1.88 26.99
N PRO A 147 27.48 1.77 26.36
CA PRO A 147 28.23 2.90 25.80
C PRO A 147 27.64 3.41 24.46
N CYS A 148 26.31 3.36 24.33
CA CYS A 148 25.54 4.10 23.33
C CYS A 148 25.57 5.60 23.67
N GLN A 149 26.77 6.19 23.57
CA GLN A 149 27.02 7.61 23.71
C GLN A 149 25.98 8.37 22.88
N ALA A 150 25.30 9.33 23.50
CA ALA A 150 24.10 10.00 22.96
C ALA A 150 24.44 11.01 21.84
N THR A 151 25.23 10.57 20.87
CA THR A 151 25.71 11.34 19.74
C THR A 151 24.59 11.61 18.74
N VAL A 152 24.76 12.67 17.97
CA VAL A 152 23.86 13.03 16.88
C VAL A 152 23.81 11.94 15.80
N LYS A 153 24.89 11.15 15.64
CA LYS A 153 24.94 9.98 14.75
C LYS A 153 23.97 8.88 15.21
N THR A 154 23.92 8.59 16.51
CA THR A 154 23.00 7.62 17.11
C THR A 154 21.54 8.07 16.92
N PHE A 155 21.26 9.37 17.09
CA PHE A 155 19.94 9.94 16.84
C PHE A 155 19.55 9.87 15.35
N ALA A 156 20.46 10.28 14.46
CA ALA A 156 20.28 10.24 13.01
C ALA A 156 19.97 8.82 12.51
N PHE A 157 20.67 7.81 13.02
CA PHE A 157 20.37 6.40 12.72
C PHE A 157 18.97 6.00 13.20
N ALA A 158 18.64 6.27 14.46
CA ALA A 158 17.34 5.91 15.03
C ALA A 158 16.17 6.56 14.28
N ILE A 159 16.30 7.83 13.86
CA ILE A 159 15.24 8.50 13.10
C ILE A 159 15.18 8.05 11.63
N CYS A 160 16.31 7.71 11.00
CA CYS A 160 16.30 7.08 9.69
C CYS A 160 15.58 5.73 9.70
N VAL A 161 15.79 4.89 10.73
CA VAL A 161 15.05 3.62 10.89
C VAL A 161 13.56 3.88 11.06
N LEU A 162 13.16 4.75 11.99
CA LEU A 162 11.75 5.04 12.27
C LEU A 162 11.03 5.68 11.06
N ILE A 163 11.69 6.56 10.31
CA ILE A 163 11.18 7.13 9.04
C ILE A 163 11.08 6.06 7.94
N THR A 164 12.02 5.11 7.85
CA THR A 164 11.95 4.02 6.87
C THR A 164 10.74 3.11 7.15
N VAL A 165 10.54 2.72 8.41
CA VAL A 165 9.35 1.93 8.82
C VAL A 165 8.07 2.72 8.57
N HIS A 166 8.09 4.05 8.79
CA HIS A 166 6.94 4.91 8.53
C HIS A 166 6.57 4.98 7.04
N GLY A 167 7.54 5.23 6.17
CA GLY A 167 7.33 5.25 4.72
C GLY A 167 6.92 3.87 4.19
N ALA A 168 7.46 2.80 4.77
CA ALA A 168 7.08 1.43 4.42
C ALA A 168 5.62 1.13 4.76
N LEU A 169 5.16 1.44 5.98
CA LEU A 169 3.76 1.19 6.30
C LEU A 169 2.81 2.18 5.60
N SER A 170 2.90 3.46 5.97
CA SER A 170 1.86 4.45 5.69
C SER A 170 1.76 4.86 4.23
N THR A 171 2.85 4.80 3.46
CA THR A 171 2.88 5.24 2.05
C THR A 171 3.14 4.13 1.03
N GLY A 172 3.61 2.94 1.45
CA GLY A 172 3.77 1.78 0.58
C GLY A 172 2.75 0.67 0.88
N TYR A 173 2.86 0.05 2.05
CA TYR A 173 2.09 -1.15 2.41
C TYR A 173 0.58 -0.89 2.45
N THR A 174 0.12 0.19 3.08
CA THR A 174 -1.31 0.54 3.11
C THR A 174 -1.90 0.72 1.69
N MET A 175 -1.11 1.25 0.75
CA MET A 175 -1.53 1.42 -0.65
C MET A 175 -1.49 0.10 -1.42
N SER A 176 -0.52 -0.76 -1.13
CA SER A 176 -0.48 -2.13 -1.68
C SER A 176 -1.72 -2.94 -1.34
N VAL A 177 -2.17 -2.91 -0.09
CA VAL A 177 -3.20 -3.87 0.39
C VAL A 177 -4.64 -3.35 0.24
N ILE A 178 -4.82 -2.12 -0.22
CA ILE A 178 -6.13 -1.44 -0.27
C ILE A 178 -7.17 -2.23 -1.09
N THR A 179 -6.77 -2.79 -2.24
CA THR A 179 -7.63 -3.60 -3.11
C THR A 179 -8.02 -4.95 -2.49
N THR A 180 -7.31 -5.39 -1.46
CA THR A 180 -7.62 -6.61 -0.69
C THR A 180 -8.57 -6.30 0.45
N ILE A 181 -8.44 -5.14 1.09
CA ILE A 181 -9.39 -4.63 2.10
C ILE A 181 -10.75 -4.34 1.45
N GLU A 182 -10.76 -3.64 0.31
CA GLU A 182 -11.97 -3.40 -0.50
C GLU A 182 -12.73 -4.69 -0.80
N LYS A 183 -12.01 -5.74 -1.23
CA LYS A 183 -12.58 -7.06 -1.53
C LYS A 183 -13.08 -7.77 -0.28
N ARG A 184 -12.32 -7.75 0.82
CA ARG A 184 -12.62 -8.47 2.06
C ARG A 184 -13.83 -7.91 2.82
N PHE A 185 -13.97 -6.59 2.84
CA PHE A 185 -15.03 -5.88 3.57
C PHE A 185 -16.08 -5.26 2.64
N GLN A 186 -16.10 -5.68 1.37
CA GLN A 186 -17.00 -5.23 0.31
C GLN A 186 -17.14 -3.70 0.22
N MET A 187 -16.02 -2.97 0.22
CA MET A 187 -16.01 -1.50 0.18
C MET A 187 -15.85 -0.95 -1.25
N ALA A 188 -16.55 0.14 -1.54
CA ALA A 188 -16.32 0.97 -2.73
C ALA A 188 -14.97 1.72 -2.68
N SER A 189 -14.42 2.08 -3.84
CA SER A 189 -13.10 2.75 -3.98
C SER A 189 -13.11 4.17 -3.42
N THR A 190 -14.26 4.84 -3.44
CA THR A 190 -14.46 6.13 -2.78
C THR A 190 -14.22 6.01 -1.28
N THR A 191 -14.74 4.95 -0.64
CA THR A 191 -14.58 4.70 0.80
C THR A 191 -13.12 4.40 1.16
N SER A 192 -12.43 3.60 0.35
CA SER A 192 -11.00 3.32 0.54
C SER A 192 -10.14 4.59 0.35
N GLY A 193 -10.51 5.46 -0.60
CA GLY A 193 -9.94 6.79 -0.76
C GLY A 193 -10.09 7.66 0.49
N ILE A 194 -11.25 7.69 1.14
CA ILE A 194 -11.46 8.45 2.40
C ILE A 194 -10.65 7.83 3.56
N ILE A 195 -10.53 6.50 3.63
CA ILE A 195 -9.67 5.80 4.61
C ILE A 195 -8.20 6.25 4.44
N VAL A 196 -7.70 6.35 3.21
CA VAL A 196 -6.35 6.90 2.95
C VAL A 196 -6.25 8.36 3.37
N SER A 197 -7.17 9.22 2.91
CA SER A 197 -7.16 10.66 3.21
C SER A 197 -7.28 10.97 4.71
N SER A 198 -7.80 10.05 5.52
CA SER A 198 -7.91 10.18 6.98
C SER A 198 -6.55 10.31 7.70
N TYR A 199 -5.47 9.80 7.09
CA TYR A 199 -4.09 10.01 7.58
C TYR A 199 -3.72 11.50 7.61
N GLU A 200 -4.05 12.23 6.54
CA GLU A 200 -3.75 13.67 6.44
C GLU A 200 -4.64 14.50 7.37
N VAL A 201 -5.88 14.07 7.64
CA VAL A 201 -6.73 14.69 8.69
C VAL A 201 -6.03 14.61 10.05
N GLY A 202 -5.57 13.41 10.45
CA GLY A 202 -4.84 13.22 11.69
C GLY A 202 -3.54 14.04 11.77
N SER A 203 -2.78 14.08 10.67
CA SER A 203 -1.51 14.80 10.62
C SER A 203 -1.68 16.33 10.54
N LEU A 204 -2.75 16.86 9.94
CA LEU A 204 -3.09 18.29 9.98
C LEU A 204 -3.52 18.75 11.38
N LEU A 205 -4.36 17.97 12.05
CA LEU A 205 -4.85 18.27 13.41
C LEU A 205 -3.69 18.32 14.43
N SER A 206 -2.68 17.47 14.26
CA SER A 206 -1.55 17.34 15.19
C SER A 206 -0.36 18.25 14.87
N VAL A 207 -0.04 18.53 13.60
CA VAL A 207 1.14 19.32 13.19
C VAL A 207 1.27 20.63 13.95
N VAL A 208 0.17 21.37 14.16
CA VAL A 208 0.19 22.67 14.84
C VAL A 208 0.58 22.53 16.32
N PHE A 209 -0.06 21.60 17.04
CA PHE A 209 0.21 21.34 18.46
C PHE A 209 1.62 20.77 18.66
N VAL A 210 2.02 19.79 17.83
CA VAL A 210 3.34 19.16 17.88
C VAL A 210 4.45 20.19 17.61
N SER A 211 4.28 21.07 16.62
CA SER A 211 5.30 22.09 16.31
C SER A 211 5.44 23.13 17.42
N TYR A 212 4.35 23.55 18.04
CA TYR A 212 4.36 24.56 19.11
C TYR A 212 4.85 24.01 20.46
N PHE A 213 4.26 22.92 20.95
CA PHE A 213 4.59 22.35 22.26
C PHE A 213 5.79 21.41 22.23
N GLY A 214 6.09 20.80 21.08
CA GLY A 214 7.19 19.86 20.90
C GLY A 214 8.56 20.51 20.80
N SER A 215 8.66 21.63 20.09
CA SER A 215 9.90 22.41 19.92
C SER A 215 10.43 22.97 21.26
N SER A 216 9.54 23.50 22.09
CA SER A 216 9.85 23.92 23.48
C SER A 216 9.97 22.73 24.46
N GLY A 217 9.72 21.51 23.99
CA GLY A 217 9.69 20.29 24.78
C GLY A 217 11.05 19.60 24.88
N HIS A 218 11.03 18.33 25.27
CA HIS A 218 12.18 17.46 25.06
C HIS A 218 11.95 16.64 23.79
N VAL A 219 12.41 17.18 22.66
CA VAL A 219 12.09 16.69 21.30
C VAL A 219 12.23 15.17 21.11
N PRO A 220 13.31 14.48 21.56
CA PRO A 220 13.39 13.03 21.44
C PRO A 220 12.18 12.30 22.02
N ARG A 221 11.69 12.66 23.20
CA ARG A 221 10.47 12.02 23.76
C ARG A 221 9.20 12.37 23.01
N TRP A 222 9.11 13.53 22.34
CA TRP A 222 7.98 13.79 21.45
C TRP A 222 7.99 12.86 20.22
N ILE A 223 9.18 12.59 19.67
CA ILE A 223 9.37 11.63 18.58
C ILE A 223 9.09 10.19 19.05
N GLY A 224 9.61 9.81 20.24
CA GLY A 224 9.33 8.50 20.85
C GLY A 224 7.84 8.29 21.14
N CYS A 225 7.14 9.29 21.69
CA CYS A 225 5.69 9.23 21.86
C CYS A 225 4.96 9.14 20.51
N GLY A 226 5.42 9.85 19.47
CA GLY A 226 4.92 9.70 18.11
C GLY A 226 5.06 8.26 17.59
N GLY A 227 6.23 7.64 17.79
CA GLY A 227 6.48 6.23 17.46
C GLY A 227 5.59 5.24 18.21
N LEU A 228 5.26 5.49 19.48
CA LEU A 228 4.29 4.67 20.22
C LEU A 228 2.85 4.85 19.69
N VAL A 229 2.48 6.06 19.26
CA VAL A 229 1.18 6.32 18.61
C VAL A 229 1.12 5.68 17.21
N LEU A 230 2.22 5.68 16.46
CA LEU A 230 2.36 4.93 15.19
C LEU A 230 2.16 3.43 15.40
N ALA A 231 2.80 2.85 16.43
CA ALA A 231 2.60 1.43 16.79
C ALA A 231 1.13 1.13 17.11
N LEU A 232 0.49 1.95 17.96
CA LEU A 232 -0.92 1.80 18.32
C LEU A 232 -1.86 1.92 17.10
N GLY A 233 -1.62 2.90 16.23
CA GLY A 233 -2.39 3.07 14.99
C GLY A 233 -2.23 1.89 14.04
N SER A 234 -1.01 1.32 13.93
CA SER A 234 -0.73 0.12 13.14
C SER A 234 -1.50 -1.10 13.67
N PHE A 235 -1.44 -1.37 14.97
CA PHE A 235 -2.20 -2.46 15.57
C PHE A 235 -3.71 -2.26 15.46
N LEU A 236 -4.22 -1.02 15.62
CA LEU A 236 -5.64 -0.72 15.41
C LEU A 236 -6.07 -0.95 13.95
N PHE A 237 -5.20 -0.70 12.97
CA PHE A 237 -5.49 -0.98 11.57
C PHE A 237 -5.63 -2.48 11.29
N SER A 238 -4.89 -3.34 12.02
CA SER A 238 -5.06 -4.80 11.92
C SER A 238 -6.33 -5.33 12.60
N LEU A 239 -6.90 -4.59 13.56
CA LEU A 239 -7.99 -5.06 14.41
C LEU A 239 -9.20 -5.64 13.64
N PRO A 240 -9.68 -5.06 12.52
CA PRO A 240 -10.80 -5.60 11.74
C PRO A 240 -10.61 -7.04 11.23
N HIS A 241 -9.38 -7.58 11.15
CA HIS A 241 -9.18 -9.01 10.85
C HIS A 241 -9.69 -9.91 11.99
N TYR A 242 -9.46 -9.52 13.25
CA TYR A 242 -9.74 -10.34 14.44
C TYR A 242 -11.16 -10.16 14.99
N ILE A 243 -11.82 -9.03 14.70
CA ILE A 243 -13.20 -8.75 15.17
C ILE A 243 -14.29 -9.00 14.12
N ALA A 244 -13.91 -9.28 12.87
CA ALA A 244 -14.87 -9.66 11.83
C ALA A 244 -15.10 -11.18 11.81
N THR A 245 -16.22 -11.60 11.20
CA THR A 245 -16.47 -13.01 10.86
C THR A 245 -15.30 -13.56 10.03
N PRO A 246 -14.69 -14.72 10.37
CA PRO A 246 -13.51 -15.26 9.67
C PRO A 246 -13.68 -15.37 8.16
N TYR A 247 -12.60 -15.27 7.37
CA TYR A 247 -12.72 -15.29 5.91
C TYR A 247 -12.88 -16.72 5.37
N SER A 248 -14.11 -17.23 5.42
CA SER A 248 -14.48 -18.39 4.62
C SER A 248 -14.68 -17.97 3.17
N TYR A 249 -13.81 -18.42 2.25
CA TYR A 249 -14.10 -18.34 0.82
C TYR A 249 -15.38 -19.12 0.51
N PHE A 250 -15.49 -20.36 1.01
CA PHE A 250 -16.75 -21.10 1.20
C PHE A 250 -16.63 -22.04 2.41
N ALA A 251 -17.42 -21.82 3.47
CA ALA A 251 -17.28 -22.53 4.75
C ALA A 251 -17.46 -24.07 4.67
N ASN A 252 -18.14 -24.57 3.62
CA ASN A 252 -18.47 -25.99 3.49
C ASN A 252 -17.50 -26.79 2.58
N LYS A 253 -16.62 -26.13 1.80
CA LYS A 253 -15.86 -26.79 0.71
C LYS A 253 -14.53 -27.45 1.13
N SER A 254 -13.91 -27.02 2.22
CA SER A 254 -12.68 -27.66 2.71
C SER A 254 -12.94 -29.09 3.19
N ILE A 255 -14.10 -29.31 3.83
CA ILE A 255 -14.57 -30.64 4.25
C ILE A 255 -14.82 -31.53 3.02
N ASP A 256 -15.50 -31.05 1.98
CA ASP A 256 -15.64 -31.77 0.71
C ASP A 256 -14.27 -32.20 0.14
N ALA A 257 -13.33 -31.25 0.01
CA ALA A 257 -12.01 -31.54 -0.58
C ALA A 257 -11.22 -32.59 0.21
N ILE A 258 -11.36 -32.61 1.54
CA ILE A 258 -10.74 -33.61 2.42
C ILE A 258 -11.47 -34.97 2.34
N ILE A 259 -12.80 -34.98 2.19
CA ILE A 259 -13.59 -36.21 1.99
C ILE A 259 -13.19 -36.90 0.67
N TRP A 260 -13.01 -36.15 -0.42
CA TRP A 260 -12.64 -36.71 -1.73
C TRP A 260 -11.23 -37.32 -1.80
N LEU A 261 -10.38 -37.14 -0.79
CA LEU A 261 -9.11 -37.89 -0.65
C LEU A 261 -9.33 -39.37 -0.25
N LYS A 262 -10.57 -39.80 0.04
CA LYS A 262 -10.97 -41.21 0.10
C LYS A 262 -11.90 -41.56 -1.08
N PRO A 263 -11.42 -42.30 -2.09
CA PRO A 263 -12.24 -42.67 -3.25
C PRO A 263 -13.17 -43.84 -2.93
N THR A 264 -14.25 -43.59 -2.17
CA THR A 264 -15.28 -44.60 -1.85
C THR A 264 -16.71 -44.03 -1.86
N ALA A 265 -17.54 -44.58 -2.76
CA ALA A 265 -19.01 -44.52 -2.82
C ALA A 265 -19.70 -43.16 -3.13
N ASP A 266 -20.16 -43.03 -4.38
CA ASP A 266 -21.52 -42.67 -4.78
C ASP A 266 -22.26 -41.57 -3.99
N ARG A 267 -21.73 -40.34 -4.04
CA ARG A 267 -22.53 -39.13 -3.82
C ARG A 267 -22.35 -38.10 -4.93
N LEU A 268 -23.13 -38.27 -5.98
CA LEU A 268 -23.37 -37.23 -6.97
C LEU A 268 -24.14 -36.04 -6.34
N SER A 269 -23.86 -34.82 -6.80
CA SER A 269 -24.75 -33.65 -6.74
C SER A 269 -25.36 -33.22 -5.38
N GLN A 270 -24.54 -32.72 -4.44
CA GLN A 270 -24.97 -31.69 -3.46
C GLN A 270 -23.99 -30.51 -3.32
N ASN A 271 -23.33 -30.11 -4.41
CA ASN A 271 -22.52 -28.87 -4.43
C ASN A 271 -23.36 -27.69 -4.96
N PRO A 272 -23.67 -26.65 -4.17
CA PRO A 272 -24.61 -25.59 -4.55
C PRO A 272 -24.10 -24.63 -5.63
N HIS A 273 -22.88 -24.82 -6.13
CA HIS A 273 -22.24 -24.00 -7.16
C HIS A 273 -22.34 -24.61 -8.57
N LEU A 274 -22.89 -25.82 -8.69
CA LEU A 274 -23.21 -26.49 -9.95
C LEU A 274 -24.66 -26.16 -10.36
N CYS A 275 -25.00 -26.37 -11.63
CA CYS A 275 -26.39 -26.30 -12.05
C CYS A 275 -27.19 -27.48 -11.49
N GLN A 276 -27.92 -27.25 -10.39
CA GLN A 276 -28.97 -28.15 -9.94
C GLN A 276 -30.30 -27.73 -10.57
N TYR A 277 -30.83 -28.58 -11.46
CA TYR A 277 -32.22 -28.49 -11.92
C TYR A 277 -33.15 -28.82 -10.75
N LYS A 278 -34.14 -27.96 -10.51
CA LYS A 278 -35.11 -28.13 -9.42
C LYS A 278 -36.48 -28.50 -9.99
N GLU A 279 -36.91 -29.75 -9.76
CA GLU A 279 -38.34 -30.06 -9.87
C GLU A 279 -39.12 -29.23 -8.85
N ILE A 280 -40.32 -28.77 -9.24
CA ILE A 280 -41.08 -27.75 -8.51
C ILE A 280 -41.63 -28.31 -7.20
N SER A 281 -40.77 -28.28 -6.18
CA SER A 281 -41.03 -28.64 -4.80
C SER A 281 -40.92 -27.37 -3.95
N SER A 282 -41.97 -27.10 -3.18
CA SER A 282 -42.15 -25.84 -2.43
C SER A 282 -41.14 -25.73 -1.28
N PHE A 283 -40.04 -25.04 -1.53
CA PHE A 283 -39.02 -24.77 -0.52
C PHE A 283 -39.39 -23.52 0.27
N ASN A 284 -39.88 -23.70 1.50
CA ASN A 284 -40.02 -22.60 2.45
C ASN A 284 -38.64 -22.03 2.76
N VAL A 285 -38.31 -20.88 2.18
CA VAL A 285 -37.14 -20.10 2.58
C VAL A 285 -37.42 -19.49 3.95
N THR A 286 -37.18 -20.26 5.00
CA THR A 286 -36.91 -19.70 6.32
C THR A 286 -35.57 -18.99 6.25
N SER A 287 -35.59 -17.71 5.87
CA SER A 287 -34.45 -16.82 6.05
C SER A 287 -34.12 -16.80 7.54
N GLN A 288 -33.05 -17.50 7.95
CA GLN A 288 -32.48 -17.25 9.26
C GLN A 288 -32.08 -15.76 9.31
N PRO A 289 -32.40 -15.04 10.39
CA PRO A 289 -31.91 -13.68 10.54
C PRO A 289 -30.39 -13.76 10.70
N ASP A 290 -29.63 -13.23 9.74
CA ASP A 290 -28.17 -13.20 9.78
C ASP A 290 -27.70 -12.63 11.12
N THR A 291 -26.76 -13.31 11.78
CA THR A 291 -26.44 -13.12 13.20
C THR A 291 -25.68 -11.82 13.45
N ILE A 292 -26.40 -10.70 13.48
CA ILE A 292 -25.92 -9.32 13.72
C ILE A 292 -24.55 -9.10 13.05
N GLU A 293 -24.50 -9.21 11.72
CA GLU A 293 -23.30 -8.78 11.01
C GLU A 293 -23.07 -7.29 11.30
N SER A 294 -21.98 -6.98 12.00
CA SER A 294 -21.63 -5.63 12.37
C SER A 294 -21.43 -4.80 11.11
N SER A 295 -22.37 -3.87 10.88
CA SER A 295 -22.53 -3.15 9.61
C SER A 295 -21.19 -2.70 9.01
N PRO A 296 -20.97 -2.79 7.69
CA PRO A 296 -19.67 -2.50 7.06
C PRO A 296 -19.00 -1.19 7.50
N ASN A 297 -19.84 -0.17 7.78
CA ASN A 297 -19.45 1.13 8.32
C ASN A 297 -18.62 1.07 9.62
N SER A 298 -18.76 0.03 10.43
CA SER A 298 -18.02 -0.16 11.68
C SER A 298 -16.52 -0.38 11.42
N TYR A 299 -16.18 -1.30 10.52
CA TYR A 299 -14.80 -1.55 10.10
C TYR A 299 -14.20 -0.34 9.38
N VAL A 300 -14.99 0.33 8.52
CA VAL A 300 -14.60 1.59 7.87
C VAL A 300 -14.16 2.63 8.91
N LEU A 301 -14.94 2.82 9.97
CA LEU A 301 -14.60 3.75 11.06
C LEU A 301 -13.34 3.32 11.80
N THR A 302 -13.12 2.02 12.06
CA THR A 302 -11.87 1.52 12.66
C THR A 302 -10.65 1.85 11.81
N PHE A 303 -10.72 1.64 10.48
CA PHE A 303 -9.62 2.00 9.57
C PHE A 303 -9.36 3.51 9.53
N MET A 304 -10.41 4.35 9.54
CA MET A 304 -10.26 5.81 9.59
C MET A 304 -9.61 6.28 10.91
N LEU A 305 -10.03 5.73 12.05
CA LEU A 305 -9.44 6.04 13.36
C LEU A 305 -7.97 5.59 13.44
N ALA A 306 -7.64 4.42 12.91
CA ALA A 306 -6.26 3.93 12.81
C ALA A 306 -5.38 4.85 11.94
N GLN A 307 -5.91 5.33 10.81
CA GLN A 307 -5.21 6.27 9.93
C GLN A 307 -5.02 7.64 10.58
N ILE A 308 -6.02 8.16 11.29
CA ILE A 308 -5.89 9.40 12.08
C ILE A 308 -4.77 9.24 13.13
N LEU A 309 -4.70 8.11 13.85
CA LEU A 309 -3.61 7.82 14.78
C LEU A 309 -2.25 7.75 14.08
N LEU A 310 -2.15 7.09 12.92
CA LEU A 310 -0.92 7.05 12.12
C LEU A 310 -0.49 8.47 11.69
N GLY A 311 -1.44 9.33 11.30
CA GLY A 311 -1.20 10.73 10.95
C GLY A 311 -0.67 11.57 12.12
N VAL A 312 -1.26 11.40 13.31
CA VAL A 312 -0.85 12.03 14.57
C VAL A 312 0.54 11.56 15.01
N GLY A 313 0.81 10.25 14.93
CA GLY A 313 2.09 9.65 15.28
C GLY A 313 3.23 10.01 14.32
N GLY A 314 2.93 10.23 13.03
CA GLY A 314 3.91 10.61 12.01
C GLY A 314 4.40 12.06 12.11
N SER A 315 3.55 12.99 12.55
CA SER A 315 3.85 14.43 12.62
C SER A 315 5.20 14.81 13.25
N PRO A 316 5.56 14.32 14.46
CA PRO A 316 6.82 14.65 15.12
C PRO A 316 8.07 14.30 14.31
N LEU A 317 8.02 13.28 13.44
CA LEU A 317 9.17 12.85 12.62
C LEU A 317 9.62 13.96 11.67
N PHE A 318 8.66 14.57 10.99
CA PHE A 318 8.95 15.54 9.93
C PHE A 318 9.04 16.99 10.42
N THR A 319 8.39 17.34 11.54
CA THR A 319 8.44 18.71 12.08
C THR A 319 9.52 18.91 13.14
N LEU A 320 9.72 17.95 14.06
CA LEU A 320 10.68 18.08 15.16
C LEU A 320 11.97 17.29 14.90
N GLY A 321 11.87 16.16 14.19
CA GLY A 321 13.02 15.34 13.83
C GLY A 321 13.99 16.02 12.86
N THR A 322 13.45 16.78 11.91
CA THR A 322 14.20 17.65 10.99
C THR A 322 14.96 18.74 11.75
N SER A 323 14.27 19.56 12.54
CA SER A 323 14.89 20.69 13.23
C SER A 323 15.91 20.24 14.28
N TYR A 324 15.59 19.24 15.11
CA TYR A 324 16.52 18.76 16.14
C TYR A 324 17.77 18.07 15.58
N LEU A 325 17.70 17.57 14.34
CA LEU A 325 18.87 17.06 13.63
C LEU A 325 19.73 18.22 13.08
N ASP A 326 19.12 19.25 12.50
CA ASP A 326 19.80 20.46 12.02
C ASP A 326 20.45 21.27 13.15
N ASP A 327 19.69 21.56 14.22
CA ASP A 327 20.11 22.29 15.44
C ASP A 327 21.32 21.67 16.16
N ARG A 328 21.67 20.41 15.85
CA ARG A 328 22.72 19.64 16.52
C ARG A 328 23.92 19.30 15.64
N LEU A 329 23.90 19.68 14.37
CA LEU A 329 24.98 19.42 13.43
C LEU A 329 25.72 20.71 13.08
N ASP A 330 26.99 20.57 12.75
CA ASP A 330 27.70 21.64 12.05
C ASP A 330 27.03 21.89 10.69
N LYS A 331 27.01 23.16 10.25
CA LYS A 331 26.28 23.59 9.04
C LYS A 331 26.72 22.85 7.77
N ASP A 332 27.96 22.37 7.73
CA ASP A 332 28.48 21.60 6.61
C ASP A 332 27.89 20.17 6.61
N SER A 333 27.95 19.46 7.75
CA SER A 333 27.44 18.07 7.85
C SER A 333 25.91 17.96 7.92
N SER A 334 25.20 18.96 8.45
CA SER A 334 23.72 18.97 8.52
C SER A 334 23.07 18.64 7.17
N SER A 335 23.56 19.29 6.11
CA SER A 335 23.08 19.10 4.74
C SER A 335 23.14 17.64 4.27
N VAL A 336 24.12 16.87 4.74
CA VAL A 336 24.31 15.46 4.39
C VAL A 336 23.38 14.55 5.21
N TYR A 337 23.25 14.80 6.52
CA TYR A 337 22.36 14.00 7.37
C TYR A 337 20.88 14.21 7.04
N LEU A 338 20.46 15.44 6.74
CA LEU A 338 19.13 15.74 6.24
C LEU A 338 18.87 15.05 4.89
N ALA A 339 19.85 15.05 3.97
CA ALA A 339 19.73 14.34 2.69
C ALA A 339 19.57 12.81 2.87
N ILE A 340 20.34 12.18 3.77
CA ILE A 340 20.19 10.76 4.10
C ILE A 340 18.78 10.48 4.63
N MET A 341 18.28 11.30 5.54
CA MET A 341 16.94 11.16 6.12
C MET A 341 15.82 11.26 5.06
N TYR A 342 15.94 12.18 4.10
CA TYR A 342 15.00 12.28 2.98
C TYR A 342 15.11 11.13 1.98
N VAL A 343 16.31 10.57 1.76
CA VAL A 343 16.47 9.32 0.97
C VAL A 343 15.80 8.13 1.66
N MET A 344 15.90 8.03 2.99
CA MET A 344 15.23 6.97 3.75
C MET A 344 13.70 7.09 3.72
N LEU A 345 13.16 8.31 3.71
CA LEU A 345 11.74 8.57 3.44
C LEU A 345 11.30 8.06 2.06
N ALA A 346 12.13 8.23 1.02
CA ALA A 346 11.84 7.75 -0.33
C ALA A 346 12.05 6.23 -0.50
N PHE A 347 12.95 5.64 0.29
CA PHE A 347 13.20 4.19 0.32
C PHE A 347 12.06 3.42 1.02
N GLY A 348 11.47 4.00 2.07
CA GLY A 348 10.35 3.40 2.80
C GLY A 348 9.23 2.84 1.90
N PRO A 349 8.59 3.63 1.02
CA PRO A 349 7.54 3.16 0.11
C PRO A 349 7.94 1.94 -0.73
N VAL A 350 9.20 1.84 -1.18
CA VAL A 350 9.71 0.67 -1.92
C VAL A 350 9.61 -0.59 -1.06
N CYS A 351 10.13 -0.53 0.18
CA CYS A 351 10.00 -1.63 1.14
C CYS A 351 8.53 -1.95 1.45
N GLY A 352 7.67 -0.94 1.53
CA GLY A 352 6.25 -1.08 1.80
C GLY A 352 5.48 -1.84 0.71
N PHE A 353 5.66 -1.45 -0.55
CA PHE A 353 5.06 -2.15 -1.69
C PHE A 353 5.65 -3.56 -1.86
N LEU A 354 6.96 -3.76 -1.67
CA LEU A 354 7.55 -5.11 -1.72
C LEU A 354 7.04 -6.03 -0.60
N LEU A 355 6.92 -5.52 0.64
CA LEU A 355 6.32 -6.24 1.76
C LEU A 355 4.83 -6.57 1.52
N GLY A 356 4.11 -5.63 0.89
CA GLY A 356 2.74 -5.83 0.46
C GLY A 356 2.63 -6.91 -0.61
N GLY A 357 3.48 -6.86 -1.63
CA GLY A 357 3.59 -7.90 -2.66
C GLY A 357 3.82 -9.30 -2.09
N LEU A 358 4.76 -9.43 -1.14
CA LEU A 358 5.03 -10.68 -0.44
C LEU A 358 3.80 -11.17 0.33
N PHE A 359 3.20 -10.36 1.21
CA PHE A 359 2.05 -10.81 2.01
C PHE A 359 0.76 -10.99 1.20
N LEU A 360 0.57 -10.29 0.09
CA LEU A 360 -0.55 -10.54 -0.81
C LEU A 360 -0.39 -11.84 -1.62
N SER A 361 0.82 -12.40 -1.68
CA SER A 361 1.07 -13.73 -2.26
C SER A 361 0.79 -14.89 -1.28
N GLU A 362 0.55 -14.60 0.00
CA GLU A 362 0.06 -15.53 1.02
C GLU A 362 -1.44 -15.36 1.28
N TYR A 363 -2.16 -16.42 1.63
CA TYR A 363 -3.59 -16.35 1.91
C TYR A 363 -3.85 -15.62 3.23
N VAL A 364 -5.03 -15.02 3.41
CA VAL A 364 -5.39 -14.25 4.62
C VAL A 364 -5.31 -15.05 5.92
N ASP A 365 -5.51 -16.37 5.86
CA ASP A 365 -5.38 -17.32 6.96
C ASP A 365 -4.48 -18.50 6.52
N PRO A 366 -3.13 -18.36 6.54
CA PRO A 366 -2.21 -19.25 5.82
C PRO A 366 -2.31 -20.74 6.18
N SER A 367 -2.55 -21.06 7.46
CA SER A 367 -2.79 -22.42 7.96
C SER A 367 -4.07 -23.08 7.45
N SER A 368 -4.98 -22.27 6.89
CA SER A 368 -6.34 -22.63 6.48
C SER A 368 -6.55 -22.40 4.98
N THR A 369 -5.46 -22.30 4.21
CA THR A 369 -5.48 -22.06 2.76
C THR A 369 -6.23 -23.19 2.03
N PRO A 370 -7.34 -22.90 1.31
CA PRO A 370 -8.00 -23.90 0.49
C PRO A 370 -7.08 -24.37 -0.64
N PRO A 371 -6.94 -25.69 -0.89
CA PRO A 371 -6.02 -26.22 -1.89
C PRO A 371 -6.46 -25.90 -3.34
N ASP A 372 -7.71 -25.49 -3.54
CA ASP A 372 -8.30 -25.21 -4.85
C ASP A 372 -8.29 -23.72 -5.25
N ILE A 373 -7.49 -22.86 -4.58
CA ILE A 373 -7.32 -21.44 -4.97
C ILE A 373 -5.86 -20.98 -5.05
N ASN A 374 -5.61 -20.03 -5.94
CA ASN A 374 -4.31 -19.37 -6.10
C ASN A 374 -4.44 -17.83 -6.08
N SER A 375 -3.33 -17.09 -6.18
CA SER A 375 -3.30 -15.62 -6.09
C SER A 375 -4.04 -14.87 -7.22
N GLN A 376 -4.43 -15.57 -8.30
CA GLN A 376 -5.27 -15.06 -9.39
C GLN A 376 -6.75 -15.47 -9.26
N SER A 377 -7.07 -16.47 -8.42
CA SER A 377 -8.46 -16.91 -8.20
C SER A 377 -9.32 -15.78 -7.59
N ALA A 378 -10.58 -15.66 -8.03
CA ALA A 378 -11.47 -14.62 -7.51
C ALA A 378 -11.81 -14.77 -6.01
N GLY A 379 -11.55 -15.93 -5.40
CA GLY A 379 -11.59 -16.11 -3.94
C GLY A 379 -10.41 -15.51 -3.16
N TRP A 380 -9.32 -15.11 -3.82
CA TRP A 380 -8.08 -14.77 -3.12
C TRP A 380 -8.16 -13.45 -2.34
N VAL A 381 -8.07 -13.55 -1.01
CA VAL A 381 -7.78 -12.43 -0.11
C VAL A 381 -6.39 -12.70 0.47
N GLY A 382 -5.45 -11.78 0.24
CA GLY A 382 -4.07 -11.92 0.71
C GLY A 382 -3.92 -11.60 2.20
N LEU A 383 -2.72 -11.83 2.77
CA LEU A 383 -2.37 -11.58 4.18
C LEU A 383 -2.23 -10.09 4.55
N TRP A 384 -3.23 -9.28 4.19
CA TRP A 384 -3.23 -7.82 4.28
C TRP A 384 -2.92 -7.27 5.68
N TRP A 385 -3.24 -8.02 6.75
CA TRP A 385 -3.03 -7.60 8.13
C TRP A 385 -1.58 -7.79 8.62
N GLY A 386 -0.79 -8.69 7.99
CA GLY A 386 0.53 -9.11 8.50
C GLY A 386 1.55 -7.97 8.62
N GLY A 387 1.65 -7.11 7.60
CA GLY A 387 2.53 -5.94 7.63
C GLY A 387 2.17 -4.93 8.71
N PHE A 388 0.89 -4.80 9.09
CA PHE A 388 0.48 -3.90 10.19
C PHE A 388 0.95 -4.40 11.56
N ILE A 389 1.01 -5.72 11.78
CA ILE A 389 1.59 -6.29 13.00
C ILE A 389 3.11 -6.08 13.03
N ILE A 390 3.80 -6.41 11.93
CA ILE A 390 5.26 -6.34 11.86
C ILE A 390 5.76 -4.90 11.92
N CYS A 391 5.19 -3.98 11.13
CA CYS A 391 5.52 -2.56 11.23
C CYS A 391 5.09 -1.95 12.56
N GLY A 392 3.99 -2.42 13.18
CA GLY A 392 3.58 -2.03 14.53
C GLY A 392 4.63 -2.36 15.58
N PHE A 393 5.21 -3.56 15.51
CA PHE A 393 6.31 -3.99 16.39
C PHE A 393 7.62 -3.24 16.08
N LEU A 394 7.95 -3.03 14.80
CA LEU A 394 9.13 -2.25 14.40
C LEU A 394 9.02 -0.77 14.81
N TYR A 395 7.83 -0.16 14.75
CA TYR A 395 7.57 1.17 15.31
C TYR A 395 7.81 1.18 16.82
N PHE A 396 7.28 0.21 17.56
CA PHE A 396 7.50 0.12 19.00
C PHE A 396 8.99 0.02 19.34
N LEU A 397 9.73 -0.90 18.71
CA LEU A 397 11.18 -1.06 18.93
C LEU A 397 11.97 0.19 18.55
N SER A 398 11.70 0.80 17.40
CA SER A 398 12.41 2.01 16.94
C SER A 398 12.02 3.27 17.71
N ALA A 399 10.88 3.29 18.41
CA ALA A 399 10.51 4.35 19.33
C ALA A 399 11.31 4.32 20.66
N LEU A 400 11.71 3.13 21.14
CA LEU A 400 12.37 2.99 22.45
C LEU A 400 13.68 3.81 22.60
N PRO A 401 14.63 3.83 21.65
CA PRO A 401 15.86 4.63 21.74
C PRO A 401 15.62 6.10 22.11
N PHE A 402 14.56 6.71 21.58
CA PHE A 402 14.26 8.13 21.75
C PHE A 402 13.96 8.54 23.20
N PHE A 403 13.54 7.62 24.06
CA PHE A 403 13.26 7.91 25.47
C PHE A 403 14.55 8.03 26.33
N PHE A 404 15.65 7.43 25.87
CA PHE A 404 16.93 7.39 26.57
C PHE A 404 17.84 8.59 26.32
N PHE A 405 17.62 9.35 25.23
CA PHE A 405 18.37 10.59 24.99
C PHE A 405 18.15 11.59 26.13
N SER A 406 19.25 12.19 26.60
CA SER A 406 19.21 13.22 27.65
C SER A 406 18.70 14.55 27.11
N ARG A 407 18.10 15.38 27.98
CA ARG A 407 17.94 16.80 27.66
C ARG A 407 19.34 17.40 27.43
N PRO A 408 19.54 18.25 26.40
CA PRO A 408 20.72 19.11 26.37
C PRO A 408 20.76 19.91 27.67
N THR A 409 21.88 19.84 28.39
CA THR A 409 22.17 20.77 29.47
C THR A 409 22.40 22.15 28.87
N GLY A 410 21.95 23.21 29.56
CA GLY A 410 21.77 24.55 28.99
C GLY A 410 23.05 25.36 28.69
N SER A 411 24.11 24.72 28.20
CA SER A 411 25.38 25.36 27.81
C SER A 411 25.56 25.48 26.28
N GLU A 412 24.77 24.76 25.47
CA GLU A 412 24.82 24.84 24.01
C GLU A 412 23.72 25.78 23.46
N ALA A 413 22.57 25.89 24.15
CA ALA A 413 21.49 26.81 23.81
C ALA A 413 21.85 28.31 23.96
N SER A 414 23.03 28.60 24.52
CA SER A 414 23.63 29.93 24.64
C SER A 414 24.78 30.18 23.64
N SER A 415 25.03 29.25 22.71
CA SER A 415 26.08 29.36 21.68
C SER A 415 25.60 29.92 20.33
N SER A 416 24.32 30.33 20.24
CA SER A 416 23.95 31.36 19.27
C SER A 416 24.80 32.61 19.53
N PRO A 417 25.44 33.23 18.52
CA PRO A 417 26.17 34.47 18.74
C PRO A 417 25.23 35.52 19.36
N PRO A 418 25.75 36.43 20.21
CA PRO A 418 24.95 37.54 20.71
C PRO A 418 24.38 38.27 19.49
N ALA A 419 23.05 38.42 19.44
CA ALA A 419 22.38 38.94 18.25
C ALA A 419 23.00 40.28 17.84
N ASP A 420 23.56 40.32 16.62
CA ASP A 420 24.31 41.48 16.14
C ASP A 420 23.49 42.77 16.29
N ALA A 421 24.19 43.86 16.60
CA ALA A 421 23.59 45.17 16.92
C ALA A 421 23.02 45.90 15.68
N SER A 422 22.36 45.15 14.79
CA SER A 422 21.95 45.56 13.44
C SER A 422 20.52 45.10 13.09
N GLY A 423 19.55 45.45 13.93
CA GLY A 423 18.15 45.74 13.51
C GLY A 423 17.24 44.62 12.97
N SER A 424 17.74 43.42 12.68
CA SER A 424 16.90 42.32 12.14
C SER A 424 16.01 41.70 13.24
N PRO A 425 14.67 41.73 13.12
CA PRO A 425 13.78 41.26 14.18
C PRO A 425 13.75 39.73 14.24
N SER A 426 13.93 39.16 15.44
CA SER A 426 13.88 37.71 15.67
C SER A 426 12.51 37.11 15.27
N TYR A 427 12.49 36.48 14.10
CA TYR A 427 11.32 35.78 13.55
C TYR A 427 10.89 34.63 14.49
N GLY A 428 9.59 34.40 14.62
CA GLY A 428 9.02 33.29 15.39
C GLY A 428 8.68 33.55 16.88
N LYS A 429 9.20 34.61 17.52
CA LYS A 429 8.88 34.91 18.94
C LYS A 429 7.57 35.67 19.18
N ASP A 430 6.89 36.12 18.12
CA ASP A 430 5.80 37.08 18.20
C ASP A 430 4.56 36.60 17.43
N LEU A 431 3.70 35.83 18.10
CA LEU A 431 2.53 35.15 17.53
C LEU A 431 1.59 36.09 16.76
N ARG A 432 1.51 37.38 17.15
CA ARG A 432 0.68 38.39 16.47
C ARG A 432 1.13 38.69 15.03
N LYS A 433 2.37 38.35 14.66
CA LYS A 433 2.90 38.53 13.30
C LYS A 433 2.57 37.37 12.36
N ILE A 434 2.14 36.21 12.87
CA ILE A 434 1.81 35.04 12.03
C ILE A 434 0.70 35.34 11.01
N PRO A 435 -0.45 35.95 11.36
CA PRO A 435 -1.49 36.28 10.38
C PRO A 435 -1.00 37.26 9.30
N VAL A 436 -0.12 38.19 9.68
CA VAL A 436 0.50 39.16 8.74
C VAL A 436 1.44 38.45 7.78
N SER A 437 2.26 37.49 8.26
CA SER A 437 3.11 36.65 7.41
C SER A 437 2.28 35.78 6.45
N ILE A 438 1.22 35.13 6.94
CA ILE A 438 0.29 34.35 6.08
C ILE A 438 -0.29 35.25 4.99
N PHE A 439 -0.82 36.42 5.34
CA PHE A 439 -1.38 37.35 4.35
C PHE A 439 -0.33 37.86 3.35
N ARG A 440 0.90 38.13 3.81
CA ARG A 440 2.05 38.53 2.95
C ARG A 440 2.42 37.42 1.96
N LEU A 441 2.44 36.17 2.39
CA LEU A 441 2.70 35.01 1.52
C LEU A 441 1.54 34.75 0.55
N VAL A 442 0.29 34.78 1.02
CA VAL A 442 -0.89 34.53 0.17
C VAL A 442 -1.09 35.66 -0.87
N THR A 443 -0.68 36.89 -0.56
CA THR A 443 -0.68 38.01 -1.53
C THR A 443 0.49 37.90 -2.53
N ASN A 444 1.52 37.09 -2.25
CA ASN A 444 2.68 36.94 -3.11
C ASN A 444 2.38 36.01 -4.30
N SER A 445 2.01 36.59 -5.43
CA SER A 445 1.53 35.87 -6.63
C SER A 445 2.47 34.76 -7.13
N VAL A 446 3.80 34.96 -7.07
CA VAL A 446 4.74 33.91 -7.49
C VAL A 446 4.70 32.72 -6.54
N TYR A 447 4.69 32.96 -5.22
CA TYR A 447 4.56 31.91 -4.21
C TYR A 447 3.24 31.14 -4.34
N MET A 448 2.11 31.84 -4.50
CA MET A 448 0.81 31.17 -4.61
C MET A 448 0.63 30.38 -5.90
N VAL A 449 1.07 30.89 -7.06
CA VAL A 449 0.96 30.16 -8.33
C VAL A 449 1.92 28.97 -8.37
N THR A 450 3.11 29.08 -7.75
CA THR A 450 4.04 27.93 -7.57
C THR A 450 3.44 26.88 -6.64
N SER A 451 2.81 27.31 -5.53
CA SER A 451 2.12 26.42 -4.60
C SER A 451 0.95 25.70 -5.27
N LEU A 452 0.15 26.40 -6.08
CA LEU A 452 -0.96 25.81 -6.83
C LEU A 452 -0.49 24.80 -7.88
N ASN A 453 0.61 25.07 -8.60
CA ASN A 453 1.20 24.10 -9.53
C ASN A 453 1.62 22.83 -8.78
N ALA A 454 2.29 22.98 -7.63
CA ALA A 454 2.69 21.87 -6.79
C ALA A 454 1.49 21.05 -6.26
N CYS A 455 0.39 21.70 -5.88
CA CYS A 455 -0.84 21.00 -5.49
C CYS A 455 -1.42 20.17 -6.64
N VAL A 456 -1.54 20.73 -7.84
CA VAL A 456 -2.13 20.02 -8.98
C VAL A 456 -1.27 18.83 -9.42
N ASP A 457 0.06 18.98 -9.43
CA ASP A 457 0.99 17.88 -9.71
C ASP A 457 0.93 16.78 -8.65
N LEU A 458 0.88 17.17 -7.36
CA LEU A 458 0.86 16.23 -6.25
C LEU A 458 -0.51 15.53 -6.09
N ALA A 459 -1.60 16.14 -6.57
CA ALA A 459 -2.92 15.50 -6.66
C ALA A 459 -2.88 14.29 -7.62
N ILE A 460 -2.20 14.44 -8.77
CA ILE A 460 -1.98 13.30 -9.70
C ILE A 460 -1.16 12.23 -8.99
N VAL A 461 0.01 12.59 -8.42
CA VAL A 461 0.88 11.61 -7.74
C VAL A 461 0.15 10.89 -6.59
N SER A 462 -0.63 11.61 -5.79
CA SER A 462 -1.40 11.04 -4.68
C SER A 462 -2.45 10.04 -5.16
N GLY A 463 -3.41 10.48 -5.99
CA GLY A 463 -4.49 9.60 -6.46
C GLY A 463 -3.98 8.42 -7.30
N PHE A 464 -2.95 8.65 -8.11
CA PHE A 464 -2.31 7.61 -8.91
C PHE A 464 -1.57 6.58 -8.03
N THR A 465 -0.80 7.00 -7.02
CA THR A 465 -0.05 6.05 -6.16
C THR A 465 -0.98 5.16 -5.32
N VAL A 466 -2.13 5.67 -4.89
CA VAL A 466 -3.13 4.90 -4.13
C VAL A 466 -3.77 3.79 -4.99
N PHE A 467 -4.11 4.11 -6.25
CA PHE A 467 -4.88 3.21 -7.10
C PHE A 467 -4.09 2.54 -8.25
N LEU A 468 -2.78 2.76 -8.37
CA LEU A 468 -1.95 2.08 -9.37
C LEU A 468 -1.96 0.55 -9.23
N PRO A 469 -1.93 -0.07 -8.02
CA PRO A 469 -2.13 -1.51 -7.89
C PRO A 469 -3.48 -1.95 -8.46
N LYS A 470 -4.57 -1.23 -8.15
CA LYS A 470 -5.92 -1.49 -8.67
C LYS A 470 -6.01 -1.36 -10.19
N TYR A 471 -5.34 -0.36 -10.75
CA TYR A 471 -5.23 -0.15 -12.19
C TYR A 471 -4.49 -1.32 -12.86
N LEU A 472 -3.36 -1.78 -12.30
CA LEU A 472 -2.61 -2.93 -12.80
C LEU A 472 -3.41 -4.25 -12.70
N GLU A 473 -4.04 -4.52 -11.56
CA GLU A 473 -4.97 -5.65 -11.36
C GLU A 473 -6.06 -5.66 -12.45
N THR A 474 -6.70 -4.51 -12.72
CA THR A 474 -7.89 -4.42 -13.57
C THR A 474 -7.57 -4.33 -15.07
N GLN A 475 -6.48 -3.65 -15.45
CA GLN A 475 -6.10 -3.46 -16.85
C GLN A 475 -5.32 -4.63 -17.44
N PHE A 476 -4.47 -5.27 -16.63
CA PHE A 476 -3.54 -6.31 -17.09
C PHE A 476 -3.82 -7.69 -16.48
N LEU A 477 -4.97 -7.86 -15.81
CA LEU A 477 -5.44 -9.11 -15.17
C LEU A 477 -4.39 -9.73 -14.22
N MET A 478 -3.67 -8.88 -13.50
CA MET A 478 -2.55 -9.27 -12.63
C MET A 478 -3.01 -9.69 -11.24
N SER A 479 -2.24 -10.55 -10.57
CA SER A 479 -2.48 -10.80 -9.15
C SER A 479 -2.18 -9.55 -8.31
N LYS A 480 -2.83 -9.42 -7.15
CA LYS A 480 -2.65 -8.27 -6.25
C LYS A 480 -1.21 -8.16 -5.74
N SER A 481 -0.53 -9.30 -5.58
CA SER A 481 0.90 -9.38 -5.28
C SER A 481 1.75 -8.80 -6.41
N ASP A 482 1.53 -9.20 -7.67
CA ASP A 482 2.34 -8.74 -8.80
C ASP A 482 2.15 -7.24 -9.05
N ALA A 483 0.89 -6.77 -9.05
CA ALA A 483 0.54 -5.36 -9.22
C ALA A 483 1.22 -4.46 -8.18
N SER A 484 1.36 -4.93 -6.95
CA SER A 484 2.10 -4.24 -5.89
C SER A 484 3.61 -4.27 -6.12
N ILE A 485 4.19 -5.43 -6.48
CA ILE A 485 5.62 -5.56 -6.78
C ILE A 485 6.03 -4.62 -7.92
N PHE A 486 5.26 -4.56 -9.01
CA PHE A 486 5.53 -3.64 -10.12
C PHE A 486 5.34 -2.16 -9.72
N THR A 487 4.36 -1.84 -8.88
CA THR A 487 4.22 -0.49 -8.31
C THR A 487 5.47 -0.09 -7.50
N GLY A 488 5.92 -0.96 -6.59
CA GLY A 488 7.09 -0.71 -5.74
C GLY A 488 8.44 -0.69 -6.47
N SER A 489 8.60 -1.49 -7.53
CA SER A 489 9.87 -1.65 -8.25
C SER A 489 10.01 -0.77 -9.50
N VAL A 490 8.91 -0.29 -10.09
CA VAL A 490 8.93 0.54 -11.31
C VAL A 490 8.59 2.00 -10.99
N ALA A 491 7.43 2.25 -10.37
CA ALA A 491 6.94 3.62 -10.20
C ALA A 491 7.78 4.42 -9.20
N VAL A 492 8.06 3.84 -8.02
CA VAL A 492 8.79 4.53 -6.93
C VAL A 492 10.26 4.80 -7.30
N PRO A 493 11.06 3.87 -7.84
CA PRO A 493 12.44 4.16 -8.24
C PRO A 493 12.52 5.17 -9.39
N GLY A 494 11.57 5.17 -10.32
CA GLY A 494 11.44 6.22 -11.34
C GLY A 494 11.28 7.61 -10.72
N ALA A 495 10.44 7.75 -9.68
CA ALA A 495 10.31 9.01 -8.95
C ALA A 495 11.61 9.41 -8.24
N CYS A 496 12.27 8.48 -7.52
CA CYS A 496 13.55 8.75 -6.86
C CYS A 496 14.64 9.24 -7.83
N ILE A 497 14.75 8.59 -9.00
CA ILE A 497 15.69 8.97 -10.07
C ILE A 497 15.30 10.34 -10.66
N GLY A 498 14.00 10.60 -10.86
CA GLY A 498 13.48 11.87 -11.35
C GLY A 498 13.83 13.06 -10.45
N THR A 499 13.59 12.97 -9.14
CA THR A 499 13.92 14.03 -8.17
C THR A 499 15.43 14.31 -8.13
N LEU A 500 16.27 13.25 -8.12
CA LEU A 500 17.73 13.39 -8.16
C LEU A 500 18.22 14.02 -9.48
N PHE A 501 17.65 13.61 -10.61
CA PHE A 501 17.97 14.17 -11.93
C PHE A 501 17.59 15.65 -12.02
N GLY A 502 16.42 16.05 -11.53
CA GLY A 502 16.02 17.46 -11.48
C GLY A 502 16.98 18.32 -10.66
N GLY A 503 17.40 17.84 -9.49
CA GLY A 503 18.44 18.51 -8.68
C GLY A 503 19.79 18.61 -9.41
N TRP A 504 20.20 17.55 -10.12
CA TRP A 504 21.44 17.54 -10.91
C TRP A 504 21.40 18.52 -12.09
N VAL A 505 20.29 18.59 -12.84
CA VAL A 505 20.12 19.51 -13.98
C VAL A 505 20.23 20.97 -13.52
N LEU A 506 19.53 21.34 -12.44
CA LEU A 506 19.60 22.69 -11.86
C LEU A 506 21.03 23.06 -11.42
N LYS A 507 21.73 22.12 -10.78
CA LYS A 507 23.13 22.29 -10.32
C LYS A 507 24.12 22.43 -11.48
N ARG A 508 23.98 21.60 -12.52
CA ARG A 508 24.84 21.63 -13.72
C ARG A 508 24.66 22.90 -14.53
N LEU A 509 23.43 23.30 -14.81
CA LEU A 509 23.10 24.43 -15.68
C LEU A 509 23.03 25.78 -14.95
N LYS A 510 23.31 25.82 -13.63
CA LYS A 510 23.38 27.03 -12.79
C LYS A 510 22.21 28.00 -13.01
N MET A 511 20.99 27.45 -13.10
CA MET A 511 19.86 28.20 -13.67
C MET A 511 19.46 29.45 -12.89
N VAL A 512 19.41 30.59 -13.62
CA VAL A 512 18.76 31.84 -13.21
C VAL A 512 17.23 31.63 -13.18
N MET A 513 16.50 32.39 -12.36
CA MET A 513 15.05 32.19 -12.11
C MET A 513 14.20 32.02 -13.39
N GLY A 514 14.43 32.83 -14.42
CA GLY A 514 13.73 32.70 -15.71
C GLY A 514 14.03 31.39 -16.47
N HIS A 515 15.23 30.84 -16.34
CA HIS A 515 15.59 29.54 -16.93
C HIS A 515 14.95 28.38 -16.16
N VAL A 516 14.86 28.47 -14.82
CA VAL A 516 14.10 27.49 -14.00
C VAL A 516 12.63 27.49 -14.41
N ALA A 517 12.03 28.68 -14.60
CA ALA A 517 10.64 28.79 -15.06
C ALA A 517 10.43 28.19 -16.46
N ASN A 518 11.33 28.44 -17.42
CA ASN A 518 11.29 27.79 -18.74
C ASN A 518 11.35 26.25 -18.61
N TYR A 519 12.23 25.74 -17.73
CA TYR A 519 12.44 24.30 -17.51
C TYR A 519 11.21 23.62 -16.88
N VAL A 520 10.55 24.26 -15.91
CA VAL A 520 9.27 23.79 -15.34
C VAL A 520 8.19 23.67 -16.43
N VAL A 521 8.03 24.69 -17.28
CA VAL A 521 7.04 24.66 -18.37
C VAL A 521 7.34 23.51 -19.35
N LEU A 522 8.62 23.32 -19.72
CA LEU A 522 9.05 22.22 -20.60
C LEU A 522 8.75 20.83 -20.00
N ILE A 523 9.06 20.61 -18.72
CA ILE A 523 8.71 19.35 -18.01
C ILE A 523 7.20 19.13 -18.03
N ASN A 524 6.41 20.18 -17.76
CA ASN A 524 4.95 20.07 -17.69
C ASN A 524 4.34 19.68 -19.04
N PHE A 525 4.72 20.34 -20.14
CA PHE A 525 4.30 19.94 -21.48
C PHE A 525 4.76 18.54 -21.86
N THR A 526 5.99 18.16 -21.51
CA THR A 526 6.49 16.79 -21.74
C THR A 526 5.61 15.76 -21.02
N ALA A 527 5.30 15.99 -19.74
CA ALA A 527 4.44 15.12 -18.94
C ALA A 527 2.98 15.05 -19.45
N VAL A 528 2.43 16.11 -20.06
CA VAL A 528 1.13 16.06 -20.75
C VAL A 528 1.17 15.08 -21.93
N VAL A 529 2.21 15.13 -22.76
CA VAL A 529 2.38 14.20 -23.89
C VAL A 529 2.56 12.76 -23.39
N LEU A 530 3.36 12.55 -22.35
CA LEU A 530 3.57 11.22 -21.77
C LEU A 530 2.28 10.65 -21.16
N LEU A 531 1.52 11.42 -20.38
CA LEU A 531 0.22 10.99 -19.86
C LEU A 531 -0.82 10.74 -20.98
N GLY A 532 -0.77 11.51 -22.07
CA GLY A 532 -1.58 11.29 -23.26
C GLY A 532 -1.37 9.93 -23.93
N SER A 533 -0.23 9.27 -23.74
CA SER A 533 0.01 7.92 -24.26
C SER A 533 -0.79 6.82 -23.55
N LEU A 534 -1.20 7.04 -22.29
CA LEU A 534 -1.91 6.05 -21.47
C LEU A 534 -3.28 5.65 -22.05
N PHE A 535 -3.85 6.48 -22.93
CA PHE A 535 -5.08 6.17 -23.65
C PHE A 535 -4.94 4.99 -24.63
N PHE A 536 -3.73 4.75 -25.13
CA PHE A 536 -3.42 3.68 -26.08
C PHE A 536 -2.81 2.43 -25.42
N LEU A 537 -2.31 2.57 -24.17
CA LEU A 537 -1.62 1.52 -23.44
C LEU A 537 -2.57 0.80 -22.47
N GLY A 538 -3.22 -0.27 -22.96
CA GLY A 538 -3.96 -1.20 -22.11
C GLY A 538 -4.39 -2.45 -22.89
N CYS A 539 -4.97 -3.42 -22.19
CA CYS A 539 -5.44 -4.67 -22.77
C CYS A 539 -6.91 -4.59 -23.20
N ASP A 540 -7.34 -5.55 -24.01
CA ASP A 540 -8.77 -5.87 -24.13
C ASP A 540 -9.27 -6.48 -22.81
N GLY A 541 -10.47 -6.06 -22.40
CA GLY A 541 -11.10 -6.56 -21.17
C GLY A 541 -11.45 -8.04 -21.25
N LEU A 542 -11.65 -8.66 -20.08
CA LEU A 542 -12.09 -10.05 -20.00
C LEU A 542 -13.47 -10.20 -20.66
N ARG A 543 -13.63 -11.19 -21.54
CA ARG A 543 -14.91 -11.53 -22.18
C ARG A 543 -15.72 -12.40 -21.20
N VAL A 544 -16.82 -11.85 -20.69
CA VAL A 544 -17.64 -12.46 -19.63
C VAL A 544 -19.09 -12.60 -20.10
N ALA A 545 -19.56 -13.86 -20.16
CA ALA A 545 -20.91 -14.20 -20.55
C ALA A 545 -21.95 -13.55 -19.61
N GLY A 546 -22.89 -12.82 -20.19
CA GLY A 546 -23.94 -12.11 -19.45
C GLY A 546 -23.51 -10.79 -18.82
N VAL A 547 -22.29 -10.28 -19.07
CA VAL A 547 -21.83 -8.96 -18.61
C VAL A 547 -21.44 -8.04 -19.76
N ASN A 548 -20.61 -8.53 -20.69
CA ASN A 548 -20.14 -7.80 -21.87
C ASN A 548 -20.08 -8.67 -23.14
N GLU A 549 -20.16 -9.99 -22.99
CA GLU A 549 -20.35 -10.95 -24.08
C GLU A 549 -21.76 -11.59 -23.95
N PRO A 550 -22.55 -11.73 -25.02
CA PRO A 550 -23.78 -12.51 -24.96
C PRO A 550 -23.49 -14.01 -24.81
N TYR A 551 -24.42 -14.76 -24.23
CA TYR A 551 -24.34 -16.22 -24.19
C TYR A 551 -24.43 -16.81 -25.61
N ALA A 552 -23.57 -17.78 -25.92
CA ALA A 552 -23.60 -18.47 -27.21
C ALA A 552 -24.91 -19.26 -27.38
N THR A 553 -25.69 -18.95 -28.41
CA THR A 553 -26.84 -19.76 -28.82
C THR A 553 -26.37 -20.94 -29.68
N ALA A 554 -26.99 -22.11 -29.49
CA ALA A 554 -26.62 -23.36 -30.18
C ALA A 554 -26.84 -23.34 -31.71
N LEU A 555 -27.32 -22.23 -32.28
CA LEU A 555 -27.59 -22.03 -33.70
C LEU A 555 -26.72 -20.94 -34.35
N GLY A 556 -25.84 -20.27 -33.59
CA GLY A 556 -24.92 -19.26 -34.14
C GLY A 556 -25.59 -18.01 -34.74
N GLY A 557 -26.89 -17.82 -34.50
CA GLY A 557 -27.63 -16.66 -35.01
C GLY A 557 -27.26 -15.37 -34.26
N PRO A 558 -27.21 -14.22 -34.94
CA PRO A 558 -26.97 -12.94 -34.28
C PRO A 558 -28.10 -12.65 -33.31
N ILE A 559 -27.75 -12.51 -32.03
CA ILE A 559 -28.70 -12.09 -30.98
C ILE A 559 -29.00 -10.61 -31.19
N ASP A 560 -30.28 -10.25 -31.13
CA ASP A 560 -30.75 -8.88 -31.37
C ASP A 560 -30.14 -7.92 -30.32
N VAL A 561 -29.23 -7.03 -30.76
CA VAL A 561 -28.38 -6.19 -29.88
C VAL A 561 -29.15 -4.96 -29.37
N SER A 562 -30.44 -5.12 -29.07
CA SER A 562 -31.38 -4.08 -28.70
C SER A 562 -31.64 -3.98 -27.18
N VAL A 563 -31.09 -4.91 -26.39
CA VAL A 563 -31.15 -4.88 -24.91
C VAL A 563 -29.86 -4.24 -24.34
N PRO A 564 -29.87 -2.99 -23.85
CA PRO A 564 -28.67 -2.28 -23.39
C PRO A 564 -28.16 -2.72 -22.00
N LYS A 565 -28.62 -3.87 -21.52
CA LYS A 565 -28.17 -4.53 -20.29
C LYS A 565 -28.06 -6.02 -20.55
N PHE A 566 -26.84 -6.55 -20.50
CA PHE A 566 -26.64 -7.98 -20.44
C PHE A 566 -27.15 -8.51 -19.09
N TYR A 567 -27.79 -9.67 -19.12
CA TYR A 567 -28.28 -10.37 -17.94
C TYR A 567 -27.52 -11.70 -17.80
N PRO A 568 -27.28 -12.19 -16.56
CA PRO A 568 -26.61 -13.47 -16.34
C PRO A 568 -27.49 -14.68 -16.69
N TRP A 569 -28.78 -14.46 -16.91
CA TRP A 569 -29.76 -15.50 -17.21
C TRP A 569 -29.94 -15.69 -18.70
N HIS A 570 -29.85 -16.94 -19.14
CA HIS A 570 -30.06 -17.37 -20.52
C HIS A 570 -30.72 -18.77 -20.54
N GLN A 571 -31.30 -19.19 -21.67
CA GLN A 571 -32.06 -20.44 -21.76
C GLN A 571 -31.28 -21.69 -21.29
N CYS A 572 -29.96 -21.67 -21.39
CA CYS A 572 -29.08 -22.74 -20.92
C CYS A 572 -28.93 -22.82 -19.38
N ASN A 573 -29.10 -21.72 -18.63
CA ASN A 573 -28.93 -21.66 -17.17
C ASN A 573 -30.18 -21.23 -16.38
N MET A 574 -31.27 -20.84 -17.05
CA MET A 574 -32.54 -20.40 -16.43
C MET A 574 -33.14 -21.38 -15.41
N ASN A 575 -32.87 -22.68 -15.56
CA ASN A 575 -33.37 -23.73 -14.64
C ASN A 575 -32.40 -24.05 -13.49
N CYS A 576 -31.21 -23.42 -13.48
CA CYS A 576 -30.23 -23.53 -12.41
C CYS A 576 -30.52 -22.47 -11.35
N SER A 577 -30.60 -22.83 -10.07
CA SER A 577 -30.89 -21.86 -8.98
C SER A 577 -29.67 -21.02 -8.56
N CYS A 578 -29.06 -20.30 -9.51
CA CYS A 578 -27.79 -19.59 -9.31
C CYS A 578 -27.90 -18.32 -8.46
N SER A 579 -26.84 -18.06 -7.69
CA SER A 579 -26.66 -16.91 -6.80
C SER A 579 -25.47 -16.05 -7.24
N LEU A 580 -25.57 -14.73 -7.02
CA LEU A 580 -24.49 -13.76 -7.30
C LEU A 580 -23.43 -13.71 -6.20
N ARG A 581 -23.78 -14.14 -4.97
CA ARG A 581 -22.85 -14.22 -3.84
C ARG A 581 -21.82 -15.34 -4.04
N ASP A 582 -22.18 -16.34 -4.84
CA ASP A 582 -21.40 -17.55 -5.15
C ASP A 582 -20.52 -17.39 -6.42
N MET A 583 -19.94 -16.19 -6.59
CA MET A 583 -19.03 -15.84 -7.67
C MET A 583 -17.75 -16.67 -7.64
N GLN A 584 -17.55 -17.48 -8.68
CA GLN A 584 -16.35 -18.29 -8.89
C GLN A 584 -16.12 -18.35 -10.41
N PRO A 585 -15.45 -17.35 -11.01
CA PRO A 585 -15.37 -17.24 -12.46
C PRO A 585 -14.53 -18.37 -13.05
N ILE A 586 -15.03 -18.96 -14.13
CA ILE A 586 -14.42 -20.10 -14.81
C ILE A 586 -14.25 -19.82 -16.31
N CYS A 587 -13.23 -20.38 -16.93
CA CYS A 587 -12.94 -20.23 -18.35
C CYS A 587 -13.46 -21.43 -19.15
N GLY A 588 -14.34 -21.19 -20.12
CA GLY A 588 -14.83 -22.21 -21.04
C GLY A 588 -13.82 -22.56 -22.15
N ILE A 589 -13.98 -23.75 -22.75
CA ILE A 589 -13.20 -24.20 -23.93
C ILE A 589 -13.41 -23.34 -25.19
N ASP A 590 -14.42 -22.47 -25.18
CA ASP A 590 -14.67 -21.45 -26.19
C ASP A 590 -13.79 -20.19 -26.02
N GLY A 591 -13.23 -19.98 -24.82
CA GLY A 591 -12.44 -18.80 -24.46
C GLY A 591 -13.26 -17.68 -23.81
N VAL A 592 -14.49 -17.94 -23.40
CA VAL A 592 -15.35 -17.00 -22.66
C VAL A 592 -15.32 -17.33 -21.17
N THR A 593 -15.30 -16.30 -20.32
CA THR A 593 -15.41 -16.48 -18.86
C THR A 593 -16.87 -16.47 -18.43
N TYR A 594 -17.25 -17.36 -17.53
CA TYR A 594 -18.58 -17.45 -16.94
C TYR A 594 -18.51 -17.14 -15.44
N LEU A 595 -19.55 -16.47 -14.92
CA LEU A 595 -19.59 -15.92 -13.56
C LEU A 595 -19.47 -16.97 -12.44
N SER A 596 -20.02 -18.16 -12.67
CA SER A 596 -19.89 -19.34 -11.82
C SER A 596 -20.16 -20.61 -12.64
N PRO A 597 -19.83 -21.81 -12.13
CA PRO A 597 -20.19 -23.07 -12.79
C PRO A 597 -21.71 -23.25 -12.95
N CYS A 598 -22.50 -22.68 -12.04
CA CYS A 598 -23.95 -22.62 -12.16
C CYS A 598 -24.38 -21.74 -13.35
N TYR A 599 -23.79 -20.55 -13.52
CA TYR A 599 -24.08 -19.67 -14.67
C TYR A 599 -23.55 -20.20 -16.00
N ALA A 600 -22.56 -21.10 -16.00
CA ALA A 600 -22.14 -21.89 -17.17
C ALA A 600 -23.02 -23.13 -17.40
N GLY A 601 -23.94 -23.44 -16.48
CA GLY A 601 -24.82 -24.61 -16.57
C GLY A 601 -24.11 -25.95 -16.34
N CYS A 602 -22.99 -25.97 -15.63
CA CYS A 602 -22.17 -27.17 -15.39
C CYS A 602 -22.84 -28.11 -14.37
N GLY A 603 -23.19 -29.33 -14.81
CA GLY A 603 -23.79 -30.34 -13.94
C GLY A 603 -22.80 -31.14 -13.08
N SER A 604 -21.50 -31.11 -13.39
CA SER A 604 -20.49 -31.94 -12.70
C SER A 604 -19.09 -31.31 -12.72
N TYR A 605 -18.16 -31.89 -11.96
CA TYR A 605 -16.73 -31.52 -11.98
C TYR A 605 -15.83 -32.72 -11.71
N ALA A 606 -14.58 -32.63 -12.15
CA ALA A 606 -13.47 -33.48 -11.78
C ALA A 606 -12.39 -32.64 -11.07
N VAL A 607 -11.57 -33.27 -10.25
CA VAL A 607 -10.45 -32.63 -9.53
C VAL A 607 -9.15 -33.30 -9.93
N THR A 608 -8.11 -32.50 -10.17
CA THR A 608 -6.77 -32.98 -10.53
C THR A 608 -5.70 -32.28 -9.69
N SER A 609 -4.65 -32.98 -9.25
CA SER A 609 -3.56 -32.35 -8.52
C SER A 609 -2.67 -31.54 -9.45
N GLY A 610 -2.34 -30.32 -9.04
CA GLY A 610 -1.46 -29.38 -9.73
C GLY A 610 -0.01 -29.38 -9.23
N GLY A 611 0.38 -30.36 -8.41
CA GLY A 611 1.62 -30.32 -7.65
C GLY A 611 1.52 -29.37 -6.45
N LYS A 612 2.66 -28.78 -6.04
CA LYS A 612 2.79 -28.05 -4.77
C LYS A 612 3.09 -26.57 -4.93
N ARG A 613 2.50 -25.77 -4.04
CA ARG A 613 2.75 -24.34 -3.87
C ARG A 613 3.36 -24.08 -2.49
N ALA A 614 4.54 -23.47 -2.47
CA ALA A 614 5.13 -22.95 -1.24
C ALA A 614 4.26 -21.83 -0.64
N SER A 615 4.04 -21.91 0.66
CA SER A 615 3.45 -20.90 1.54
C SER A 615 4.32 -20.75 2.80
N ILE A 616 4.16 -19.68 3.58
CA ILE A 616 4.92 -19.45 4.81
C ILE A 616 4.74 -20.54 5.90
N VAL A 617 3.74 -21.42 5.78
CA VAL A 617 3.50 -22.56 6.70
C VAL A 617 4.09 -23.87 6.17
N GLY A 618 4.49 -23.91 4.89
CA GLY A 618 4.98 -25.11 4.19
C GLY A 618 4.44 -25.20 2.76
N ASP A 619 4.73 -26.31 2.07
CA ASP A 619 4.14 -26.59 0.76
C ASP A 619 2.69 -27.09 0.88
N VAL A 620 1.76 -26.39 0.23
CA VAL A 620 0.35 -26.75 0.09
C VAL A 620 0.14 -27.43 -1.27
N ASP A 621 -0.55 -28.57 -1.30
CA ASP A 621 -0.96 -29.22 -2.55
C ASP A 621 -2.03 -28.38 -3.27
N MET A 622 -1.81 -28.07 -4.55
CA MET A 622 -2.80 -27.38 -5.37
C MET A 622 -3.73 -28.36 -6.07
N LEU A 623 -5.01 -28.01 -6.17
CA LEU A 623 -6.05 -28.78 -6.85
C LEU A 623 -6.70 -27.92 -7.95
N TYR A 624 -6.71 -28.42 -9.18
CA TYR A 624 -7.43 -27.83 -10.30
C TYR A 624 -8.80 -28.50 -10.46
N ARG A 625 -9.87 -27.69 -10.46
CA ARG A 625 -11.24 -28.13 -10.77
C ARG A 625 -11.52 -27.96 -12.26
N ASN A 626 -11.88 -29.07 -12.90
CA ASN A 626 -12.36 -29.12 -14.29
C ASN A 626 -13.88 -29.32 -14.25
N TYR A 627 -14.66 -28.35 -14.69
CA TYR A 627 -16.12 -28.42 -14.73
C TYR A 627 -16.59 -29.08 -16.03
N LEU A 628 -17.62 -29.92 -15.94
CA LEU A 628 -18.05 -30.83 -17.00
C LEU A 628 -19.57 -30.80 -17.16
N ASN A 629 -20.04 -31.07 -18.38
CA ASN A 629 -21.44 -30.99 -18.79
C ASN A 629 -22.03 -29.59 -18.56
N CYS A 630 -21.35 -28.57 -19.09
CA CYS A 630 -21.76 -27.17 -19.01
C CYS A 630 -22.70 -26.81 -20.17
N SER A 631 -24.00 -26.63 -19.90
CA SER A 631 -25.02 -26.39 -20.94
C SER A 631 -24.87 -25.07 -21.70
N CYS A 632 -24.20 -24.07 -21.11
CA CYS A 632 -23.98 -22.75 -21.72
C CYS A 632 -22.68 -22.63 -22.54
N ILE A 633 -21.86 -23.68 -22.59
CA ILE A 633 -20.57 -23.69 -23.30
C ILE A 633 -20.71 -24.59 -24.54
N PRO A 634 -20.53 -24.07 -25.77
CA PRO A 634 -20.60 -24.90 -26.97
C PRO A 634 -19.52 -25.99 -27.00
N ALA A 635 -19.93 -27.25 -27.09
CA ALA A 635 -19.03 -28.34 -27.45
C ALA A 635 -18.54 -28.14 -28.89
N ARG A 636 -17.21 -28.17 -29.13
CA ARG A 636 -16.66 -28.03 -30.48
C ARG A 636 -17.00 -29.27 -31.31
N SER A 637 -17.56 -29.05 -32.50
CA SER A 637 -18.03 -30.10 -33.41
C SER A 637 -16.88 -30.91 -34.02
N TRP A 638 -16.55 -32.00 -33.32
CA TRP A 638 -16.01 -33.27 -33.82
C TRP A 638 -15.17 -33.24 -35.11
N THR A 639 -13.85 -33.16 -34.95
CA THR A 639 -12.93 -33.74 -35.94
C THR A 639 -13.11 -35.27 -35.92
N PRO A 640 -13.45 -35.97 -37.03
CA PRO A 640 -13.94 -37.37 -37.00
C PRO A 640 -12.96 -38.48 -36.58
N SER A 641 -11.84 -38.17 -35.93
CA SER A 641 -10.68 -39.06 -35.76
C SER A 641 -10.45 -39.61 -34.35
N THR A 642 -11.28 -39.27 -33.36
CA THR A 642 -11.18 -39.83 -32.00
C THR A 642 -12.56 -40.03 -31.35
N ASN A 643 -12.77 -41.21 -30.74
CA ASN A 643 -14.02 -41.59 -30.04
C ASN A 643 -14.19 -40.91 -28.66
N HIS A 644 -13.60 -39.74 -28.46
CA HIS A 644 -13.89 -38.89 -27.30
C HIS A 644 -14.82 -37.77 -27.74
N SER A 645 -16.07 -37.82 -27.28
CA SER A 645 -16.92 -36.65 -27.25
C SER A 645 -16.22 -35.56 -26.43
N GLN A 646 -15.85 -34.45 -27.06
CA GLN A 646 -15.34 -33.29 -26.33
C GLN A 646 -16.51 -32.63 -25.60
N LEU A 647 -16.73 -33.06 -24.35
CA LEU A 647 -17.71 -32.47 -23.44
C LEU A 647 -17.51 -30.96 -23.36
N SER A 648 -18.61 -30.25 -23.14
CA SER A 648 -18.55 -28.83 -22.78
C SER A 648 -17.90 -28.68 -21.40
N GLN A 649 -16.63 -28.28 -21.42
CA GLN A 649 -15.75 -28.19 -20.27
C GLN A 649 -15.41 -26.73 -19.95
N ALA A 650 -15.15 -26.47 -18.66
CA ALA A 650 -14.49 -25.26 -18.19
C ALA A 650 -13.43 -25.57 -17.14
N VAL A 651 -12.52 -24.63 -16.88
CA VAL A 651 -11.48 -24.69 -15.84
C VAL A 651 -11.65 -23.54 -14.85
N ASP A 652 -11.26 -23.73 -13.59
CA ASP A 652 -11.30 -22.66 -12.59
C ASP A 652 -10.42 -21.45 -12.98
N GLY A 653 -10.93 -20.25 -12.71
CA GLY A 653 -10.26 -18.98 -12.99
C GLY A 653 -10.74 -18.30 -14.28
N PRO A 654 -10.49 -16.98 -14.42
CA PRO A 654 -10.82 -16.23 -15.63
C PRO A 654 -9.98 -16.66 -16.83
N CYS A 655 -10.51 -16.50 -18.05
CA CYS A 655 -9.73 -16.78 -19.26
C CYS A 655 -8.52 -15.86 -19.41
N SER A 656 -7.37 -16.42 -19.77
CA SER A 656 -6.15 -15.63 -20.03
C SER A 656 -6.23 -14.89 -21.36
N THR A 657 -6.14 -13.56 -21.33
CA THR A 657 -5.98 -12.74 -22.54
C THR A 657 -4.49 -12.49 -22.82
N ARG A 658 -4.07 -12.58 -24.08
CA ARG A 658 -2.67 -12.35 -24.48
C ARG A 658 -2.36 -10.85 -24.57
N CYS A 659 -2.08 -10.21 -23.43
CA CYS A 659 -1.78 -8.78 -23.42
C CYS A 659 -0.30 -8.46 -23.56
N ASN A 660 0.13 -8.11 -24.78
CA ASN A 660 1.49 -7.66 -25.06
C ASN A 660 1.80 -6.23 -24.56
N MET A 661 0.79 -5.48 -24.08
CA MET A 661 0.93 -4.07 -23.69
C MET A 661 1.48 -3.85 -22.27
N LEU A 662 1.64 -4.89 -21.44
CA LEU A 662 2.14 -4.76 -20.06
C LEU A 662 3.56 -4.19 -20.01
N ALA A 663 4.51 -4.76 -20.78
CA ALA A 663 5.89 -4.27 -20.78
C ALA A 663 6.02 -2.83 -21.33
N PRO A 664 5.38 -2.46 -22.46
CA PRO A 664 5.25 -1.07 -22.88
C PRO A 664 4.68 -0.14 -21.80
N PHE A 665 3.61 -0.55 -21.11
CA PHE A 665 3.02 0.24 -20.02
C PHE A 665 3.99 0.46 -18.85
N LEU A 666 4.72 -0.58 -18.42
CA LEU A 666 5.70 -0.45 -17.32
C LEU A 666 6.88 0.46 -17.68
N VAL A 667 7.39 0.41 -18.91
CA VAL A 667 8.41 1.35 -19.40
C VAL A 667 7.84 2.78 -19.43
N MET A 668 6.62 2.94 -19.91
CA MET A 668 5.95 4.25 -19.98
C MET A 668 5.70 4.85 -18.58
N LEU A 669 5.25 4.01 -17.64
CA LEU A 669 5.05 4.33 -16.23
C LEU A 669 6.33 4.89 -15.58
N PHE A 670 7.47 4.22 -15.79
CA PHE A 670 8.77 4.69 -15.30
C PHE A 670 9.15 6.07 -15.86
N LEU A 671 8.92 6.31 -17.16
CA LEU A 671 9.17 7.60 -17.79
C LEU A 671 8.24 8.69 -17.24
N ILE A 672 6.97 8.36 -16.99
CA ILE A 672 5.98 9.28 -16.41
C ILE A 672 6.38 9.67 -14.97
N THR A 673 6.75 8.72 -14.10
CA THR A 673 7.13 9.06 -12.72
C THR A 673 8.47 9.81 -12.66
N LEU A 674 9.43 9.47 -13.52
CA LEU A 674 10.71 10.19 -13.64
C LEU A 674 10.50 11.65 -14.08
N VAL A 675 9.69 11.91 -15.11
CA VAL A 675 9.44 13.27 -15.60
C VAL A 675 8.55 14.07 -14.62
N ALA A 676 7.59 13.43 -13.94
CA ALA A 676 6.80 14.08 -12.90
C ALA A 676 7.66 14.51 -11.69
N ALA A 677 8.48 13.61 -11.15
CA ALA A 677 9.32 13.88 -9.99
C ALA A 677 10.45 14.89 -10.27
N ASN A 678 10.93 14.97 -11.52
CA ASN A 678 11.86 16.00 -11.99
C ASN A 678 11.31 17.43 -11.76
N ASN A 679 9.99 17.65 -11.80
CA ASN A 679 9.40 18.98 -11.53
C ASN A 679 9.53 19.43 -10.06
N GLN A 680 9.73 18.50 -9.11
CA GLN A 680 9.70 18.79 -7.67
C GLN A 680 10.82 19.75 -7.22
N MET A 681 12.06 19.51 -7.66
CA MET A 681 13.21 20.34 -7.27
C MET A 681 13.19 21.76 -7.88
N PRO A 682 12.84 21.96 -9.16
CA PRO A 682 12.59 23.28 -9.73
C PRO A 682 11.52 24.09 -8.98
N LEU A 683 10.41 23.47 -8.58
CA LEU A 683 9.34 24.16 -7.82
C LEU A 683 9.82 24.61 -6.44
N VAL A 684 10.52 23.76 -5.69
CA VAL A 684 11.11 24.15 -4.38
C VAL A 684 12.13 25.29 -4.57
N MET A 685 12.95 25.24 -5.61
CA MET A 685 13.90 26.31 -5.94
C MET A 685 13.20 27.64 -6.28
N ILE A 686 12.02 27.59 -6.93
CA ILE A 686 11.20 28.77 -7.21
C ILE A 686 10.56 29.30 -5.92
N THR A 687 9.95 28.45 -5.08
CA THR A 687 9.39 28.87 -3.77
C THR A 687 10.44 29.61 -2.94
N LEU A 688 11.64 29.02 -2.78
CA LEU A 688 12.72 29.58 -1.97
C LEU A 688 13.31 30.89 -2.53
N ARG A 689 13.15 31.16 -3.83
CA ARG A 689 13.55 32.42 -4.48
C ARG A 689 12.42 33.45 -4.55
N ALA A 690 11.17 33.05 -4.28
CA ALA A 690 10.00 33.92 -4.33
C ALA A 690 9.68 34.61 -3.00
N VAL A 691 10.31 34.20 -1.90
CA VAL A 691 10.11 34.73 -0.53
C VAL A 691 11.43 35.23 0.08
N ASN A 692 11.32 36.05 1.12
CA ASN A 692 12.48 36.58 1.85
C ASN A 692 13.19 35.47 2.65
N GLU A 693 14.49 35.60 2.88
CA GLU A 693 15.31 34.64 3.66
C GLU A 693 14.65 34.24 4.99
N GLU A 694 14.20 35.23 5.76
CA GLU A 694 13.54 35.08 7.07
C GLU A 694 12.25 34.24 7.03
N GLU A 695 11.57 34.15 5.88
CA GLU A 695 10.27 33.49 5.73
C GLU A 695 10.36 32.10 5.07
N LYS A 696 11.53 31.67 4.57
CA LYS A 696 11.68 30.43 3.80
C LYS A 696 11.09 29.18 4.47
N ALA A 697 11.39 28.98 5.75
CA ALA A 697 10.87 27.84 6.52
C ALA A 697 9.35 27.92 6.70
N PHE A 698 8.82 29.12 6.97
CA PHE A 698 7.38 29.35 7.11
C PHE A 698 6.63 29.17 5.78
N ALA A 699 7.24 29.58 4.67
CA ALA A 699 6.72 29.39 3.32
C ALA A 699 6.63 27.91 2.94
N LEU A 700 7.67 27.12 3.23
CA LEU A 700 7.60 25.67 3.01
C LEU A 700 6.55 25.00 3.92
N GLY A 701 6.44 25.40 5.18
CA GLY A 701 5.41 24.90 6.10
C GLY A 701 3.99 25.21 5.63
N LEU A 702 3.73 26.45 5.20
CA LEU A 702 2.44 26.86 4.65
C LEU A 702 2.15 26.16 3.31
N GLN A 703 3.15 25.95 2.47
CA GLN A 703 3.00 25.18 1.23
C GLN A 703 2.61 23.73 1.53
N VAL A 704 3.21 23.08 2.54
CA VAL A 704 2.80 21.72 2.98
C VAL A 704 1.34 21.69 3.45
N VAL A 705 0.84 22.71 4.14
CA VAL A 705 -0.58 22.80 4.52
C VAL A 705 -1.49 22.87 3.28
N PHE A 706 -1.13 23.67 2.27
CA PHE A 706 -1.87 23.72 1.00
C PHE A 706 -1.81 22.39 0.24
N LEU A 707 -0.64 21.74 0.16
CA LEU A 707 -0.47 20.43 -0.48
C LEU A 707 -1.36 19.36 0.17
N ARG A 708 -1.48 19.37 1.49
CA ARG A 708 -2.35 18.45 2.24
C ARG A 708 -3.83 18.70 1.96
N LEU A 709 -4.29 19.95 2.12
CA LEU A 709 -5.70 20.32 1.96
C LEU A 709 -6.21 20.21 0.52
N LEU A 710 -5.38 20.55 -0.48
CA LEU A 710 -5.81 20.69 -1.88
C LEU A 710 -5.39 19.51 -2.79
N SER A 711 -4.54 18.61 -2.31
CA SER A 711 -4.03 17.47 -3.10
C SER A 711 -4.23 16.14 -2.39
N TYR A 712 -3.55 15.89 -1.27
CA TYR A 712 -3.60 14.58 -0.62
C TYR A 712 -4.97 14.22 -0.01
N LEU A 713 -5.73 15.21 0.47
CA LEU A 713 -7.11 15.00 0.95
C LEU A 713 -8.10 14.67 -0.19
N PRO A 714 -8.27 15.51 -1.23
CA PRO A 714 -9.29 15.28 -2.25
C PRO A 714 -8.89 14.22 -3.29
N ALA A 715 -7.61 14.04 -3.63
CA ALA A 715 -7.24 13.21 -4.77
C ALA A 715 -7.62 11.72 -4.62
N PRO A 716 -7.35 11.03 -3.49
CA PRO A 716 -7.77 9.63 -3.34
C PRO A 716 -9.30 9.48 -3.40
N ILE A 717 -10.05 10.46 -2.88
CA ILE A 717 -11.52 10.44 -2.90
C ILE A 717 -12.05 10.61 -4.34
N VAL A 718 -11.50 11.55 -5.11
CA VAL A 718 -11.91 11.82 -6.50
C VAL A 718 -11.50 10.67 -7.44
N PHE A 719 -10.29 10.13 -7.29
CA PHE A 719 -9.86 8.95 -8.07
C PHE A 719 -10.72 7.73 -7.74
N GLY A 720 -11.00 7.48 -6.45
CA GLY A 720 -11.90 6.40 -6.02
C GLY A 720 -13.30 6.54 -6.61
N ALA A 721 -13.89 7.74 -6.55
CA ALA A 721 -15.20 8.02 -7.14
C ALA A 721 -15.22 7.76 -8.66
N ILE A 722 -14.19 8.17 -9.41
CA ILE A 722 -14.13 7.86 -10.85
C ILE A 722 -14.04 6.35 -11.11
N ILE A 723 -13.24 5.61 -10.33
CA ILE A 723 -13.14 4.15 -10.47
C ILE A 723 -14.51 3.50 -10.23
N ASP A 724 -15.24 3.92 -9.19
CA ASP A 724 -16.57 3.38 -8.89
C ASP A 724 -17.59 3.65 -10.01
N THR A 725 -17.51 4.77 -10.74
CA THR A 725 -18.38 5.01 -11.93
C THR A 725 -18.15 4.01 -13.07
N THR A 726 -17.05 3.25 -13.07
CA THR A 726 -16.71 2.27 -14.12
C THR A 726 -17.08 0.83 -13.74
N CYS A 727 -17.72 0.65 -12.58
CA CYS A 727 -18.26 -0.64 -12.16
C CYS A 727 -19.46 -1.06 -13.03
N THR A 728 -19.47 -2.31 -13.52
CA THR A 728 -20.64 -2.89 -14.20
C THR A 728 -21.47 -3.77 -13.26
N LEU A 729 -20.84 -4.40 -12.26
CA LEU A 729 -21.49 -5.38 -11.37
C LEU A 729 -20.97 -5.29 -9.92
N THR A 730 -21.87 -5.11 -8.96
CA THR A 730 -21.57 -5.13 -7.51
C THR A 730 -21.93 -6.48 -6.88
N SER A 731 -21.59 -6.67 -5.60
CA SER A 731 -21.89 -7.86 -4.80
C SER A 731 -23.35 -8.31 -4.78
N ASP A 732 -24.28 -7.35 -4.78
CA ASP A 732 -25.70 -7.60 -4.51
C ASP A 732 -26.65 -7.14 -5.64
N SER A 733 -26.16 -6.36 -6.62
CA SER A 733 -27.04 -5.82 -7.67
C SER A 733 -26.38 -5.58 -9.05
N TRP A 734 -27.19 -5.78 -10.10
CA TRP A 734 -26.83 -5.47 -11.49
C TRP A 734 -27.01 -3.99 -11.78
N GLY A 735 -25.96 -3.23 -11.48
CA GLY A 735 -25.87 -1.79 -11.71
C GLY A 735 -26.42 -0.94 -10.56
N GLY A 736 -25.56 -0.65 -9.59
CA GLY A 736 -25.65 0.62 -8.86
C GLY A 736 -26.45 0.66 -7.56
N SER A 737 -26.25 -0.29 -6.64
CA SER A 737 -26.43 0.01 -5.20
C SER A 737 -25.15 0.69 -4.69
N ALA A 738 -25.21 1.99 -4.40
CA ALA A 738 -24.02 2.76 -3.99
C ALA A 738 -23.57 2.39 -2.56
N GLY A 739 -22.41 1.73 -2.44
CA GLY A 739 -21.76 1.46 -1.15
C GLY A 739 -20.85 0.22 -1.15
N THR A 740 -21.19 -0.81 -1.93
CA THR A 740 -20.46 -2.09 -1.92
C THR A 740 -19.33 -2.17 -2.94
N SER A 741 -18.46 -3.18 -2.81
CA SER A 741 -17.36 -3.42 -3.74
C SER A 741 -17.87 -3.86 -5.12
N CYS A 742 -17.11 -3.47 -6.14
CA CYS A 742 -17.32 -3.93 -7.50
C CYS A 742 -16.64 -5.29 -7.73
N LEU A 743 -17.31 -6.18 -8.47
CA LEU A 743 -16.75 -7.46 -8.94
C LEU A 743 -16.13 -7.32 -10.34
N PHE A 744 -16.81 -6.60 -11.25
CA PHE A 744 -16.34 -6.39 -12.62
C PHE A 744 -16.41 -4.91 -13.01
N TYR A 745 -15.27 -4.38 -13.48
CA TYR A 745 -15.13 -3.05 -14.04
C TYR A 745 -15.09 -3.12 -15.57
N ASP A 746 -15.63 -2.12 -16.24
CA ASP A 746 -15.37 -1.90 -17.67
C ASP A 746 -13.91 -1.43 -17.82
N THR A 747 -13.05 -2.34 -18.29
CA THR A 747 -11.61 -2.09 -18.54
C THR A 747 -11.40 -0.90 -19.47
N GLY A 748 -12.26 -0.71 -20.47
CA GLY A 748 -12.21 0.43 -21.38
C GLY A 748 -12.54 1.73 -20.66
N ALA A 749 -13.73 1.83 -20.05
CA ALA A 749 -14.14 3.03 -19.33
C ALA A 749 -13.20 3.40 -18.18
N PHE A 750 -12.63 2.42 -17.47
CA PHE A 750 -11.59 2.63 -16.46
C PHE A 750 -10.38 3.29 -17.10
N ARG A 751 -9.79 2.72 -18.17
CA ARG A 751 -8.63 3.30 -18.86
C ARG A 751 -8.89 4.74 -19.28
N TYR A 752 -10.01 4.98 -19.99
CA TYR A 752 -10.36 6.29 -20.50
C TYR A 752 -10.59 7.32 -19.38
N ARG A 753 -11.41 7.04 -18.37
CA ARG A 753 -11.74 8.01 -17.32
C ARG A 753 -10.56 8.28 -16.37
N PHE A 754 -9.76 7.26 -16.05
CA PHE A 754 -8.58 7.40 -15.20
C PHE A 754 -7.47 8.21 -15.90
N ALA A 755 -7.18 7.90 -17.17
CA ALA A 755 -6.23 8.68 -17.97
C ALA A 755 -6.74 10.12 -18.21
N MET A 756 -8.05 10.32 -18.40
CA MET A 756 -8.67 11.63 -18.58
C MET A 756 -8.56 12.50 -17.33
N LEU A 757 -8.74 11.96 -16.11
CA LEU A 757 -8.52 12.75 -14.89
C LEU A 757 -7.06 13.20 -14.79
N CYS A 758 -6.10 12.28 -14.99
CA CYS A 758 -4.66 12.60 -15.00
C CYS A 758 -4.32 13.66 -16.05
N LEU A 759 -4.89 13.57 -17.25
CA LEU A 759 -4.66 14.52 -18.34
C LEU A 759 -5.27 15.90 -18.02
N ILE A 760 -6.51 15.97 -17.54
CA ILE A 760 -7.18 17.23 -17.16
C ILE A 760 -6.37 17.94 -16.07
N LEU A 761 -5.97 17.21 -15.01
CA LEU A 761 -5.13 17.75 -13.96
C LEU A 761 -3.78 18.22 -14.52
N LYS A 762 -3.11 17.46 -15.39
CA LYS A 762 -1.80 17.88 -15.93
C LYS A 762 -1.89 19.04 -16.91
N VAL A 763 -2.97 19.16 -17.68
CA VAL A 763 -3.25 20.35 -18.52
C VAL A 763 -3.50 21.58 -17.66
N ALA A 764 -4.28 21.45 -16.58
CA ALA A 764 -4.47 22.53 -15.60
C ALA A 764 -3.13 22.92 -14.93
N GLY A 765 -2.34 21.95 -14.47
CA GLY A 765 -1.00 22.17 -13.92
C GLY A 765 -0.07 22.87 -14.91
N SER A 766 -0.12 22.48 -16.18
CA SER A 766 0.64 23.13 -17.27
C SER A 766 0.21 24.58 -17.50
N ALA A 767 -1.09 24.88 -17.49
CA ALA A 767 -1.59 26.25 -17.57
C ALA A 767 -1.14 27.10 -16.37
N VAL A 768 -1.18 26.55 -15.15
CA VAL A 768 -0.64 27.19 -13.93
C VAL A 768 0.87 27.38 -14.03
N SER A 769 1.61 26.46 -14.68
CA SER A 769 3.06 26.62 -14.92
C SER A 769 3.37 27.77 -15.90
N CYS A 770 2.53 27.98 -16.91
CA CYS A 770 2.64 29.11 -17.84
C CYS A 770 2.31 30.43 -17.13
N LEU A 771 1.31 30.43 -16.25
CA LEU A 771 0.99 31.58 -15.38
C LEU A 771 2.15 31.90 -14.42
N MET A 772 2.77 30.88 -13.82
CA MET A 772 3.94 31.02 -12.96
C MET A 772 5.11 31.68 -13.72
N TRP A 773 5.40 31.17 -14.92
CA TRP A 773 6.41 31.72 -15.83
C TRP A 773 6.13 33.18 -16.21
N TRP A 774 4.87 33.53 -16.48
CA TRP A 774 4.46 34.90 -16.79
C TRP A 774 4.61 35.84 -15.58
N CYS A 775 4.19 35.41 -14.39
CA CYS A 775 4.39 36.15 -13.14
C CYS A 775 5.89 36.38 -12.84
N ILE A 776 6.73 35.35 -13.04
CA ILE A 776 8.19 35.46 -12.90
C ILE A 776 8.75 36.45 -13.94
N ARG A 777 8.39 36.34 -15.22
CA ARG A 777 8.84 37.29 -16.26
C ARG A 777 8.37 38.73 -16.00
N ARG A 778 7.16 38.94 -15.45
CA ARG A 778 6.69 40.29 -15.09
C ARG A 778 7.44 40.90 -13.90
N ARG A 779 7.82 40.11 -12.88
CA ARG A 779 8.65 40.61 -11.76
C ARG A 779 10.12 40.82 -12.14
N TYR A 780 10.66 39.96 -13.01
CA TYR A 780 12.05 40.00 -13.46
C TYR A 780 12.16 40.51 -14.91
N VAL A 781 11.34 41.48 -15.29
CA VAL A 781 11.75 42.40 -16.37
C VAL A 781 13.02 43.08 -15.87
N PRO A 782 14.14 43.05 -16.61
CA PRO A 782 15.34 43.74 -16.19
C PRO A 782 15.06 45.24 -16.20
N PHE A 783 14.79 45.79 -15.02
CA PHE A 783 14.85 47.22 -14.76
C PHE A 783 16.32 47.63 -14.88
N SER A 784 16.77 47.77 -16.13
CA SER A 784 17.98 48.51 -16.43
C SER A 784 17.76 49.88 -15.79
N PRO A 785 18.55 50.29 -14.79
CA PRO A 785 18.41 51.62 -14.25
C PRO A 785 18.57 52.60 -15.43
N PRO A 786 17.82 53.72 -15.46
CA PRO A 786 18.06 54.73 -16.49
C PRO A 786 19.52 55.14 -16.37
N VAL A 787 20.33 54.78 -17.38
CA VAL A 787 21.79 54.86 -17.26
C VAL A 787 22.12 56.33 -17.06
N THR A 788 22.55 56.67 -15.84
CA THR A 788 22.79 58.05 -15.47
C THR A 788 23.91 58.59 -16.34
N MET A 789 23.84 59.87 -16.71
CA MET A 789 24.86 60.47 -17.57
C MET A 789 26.27 60.31 -16.96
N SER A 790 26.37 60.25 -15.62
CA SER A 790 27.59 59.94 -14.88
C SER A 790 28.12 58.51 -15.11
N GLU A 791 27.28 57.49 -15.25
CA GLU A 791 27.77 56.12 -15.53
C GLU A 791 28.11 55.93 -17.02
N ILE A 792 27.45 56.66 -17.92
CA ILE A 792 27.89 56.75 -19.34
C ILE A 792 29.26 57.44 -19.41
N VAL A 793 29.44 58.56 -18.71
CA VAL A 793 30.72 59.29 -18.64
C VAL A 793 31.82 58.45 -17.98
N HIS A 794 31.53 57.70 -16.91
CA HIS A 794 32.51 56.79 -16.30
C HIS A 794 32.98 55.73 -17.30
N ARG A 795 32.04 55.06 -17.97
CA ARG A 795 32.36 54.01 -18.96
C ARG A 795 33.06 54.56 -20.21
N LEU A 796 32.85 55.83 -20.57
CA LEU A 796 33.62 56.52 -21.62
C LEU A 796 35.05 56.86 -21.14
N GLY A 797 35.21 57.37 -19.92
CA GLY A 797 36.53 57.62 -19.32
C GLY A 797 37.35 56.34 -19.14
N ASP A 798 36.72 55.21 -18.80
CA ASP A 798 37.38 53.90 -18.78
C ASP A 798 37.88 53.48 -20.18
N ILE A 799 37.16 53.84 -21.25
CA ILE A 799 37.54 53.54 -22.65
C ILE A 799 38.69 54.45 -23.12
N GLU A 800 38.74 55.72 -22.71
CA GLU A 800 39.89 56.60 -22.97
C GLU A 800 41.15 56.12 -22.23
N ASN A 801 41.01 55.75 -20.94
CA ASN A 801 42.12 55.19 -20.16
C ASN A 801 42.63 53.85 -20.74
N LEU A 802 41.74 52.99 -21.26
CA LEU A 802 42.11 51.76 -21.97
C LEU A 802 42.77 52.03 -23.33
N HIS A 803 42.49 53.15 -24.00
CA HIS A 803 43.25 53.57 -25.19
C HIS A 803 44.64 54.06 -24.83
N LEU A 804 44.78 54.89 -23.79
CA LEU A 804 46.07 55.39 -23.31
C LEU A 804 47.01 54.24 -22.88
N GLN A 805 46.54 53.31 -22.02
CA GLN A 805 47.35 52.15 -21.63
C GLN A 805 47.72 51.23 -22.81
N ARG A 806 46.92 51.19 -23.87
CA ARG A 806 47.20 50.38 -25.07
C ARG A 806 48.21 51.04 -26.03
N CYS A 807 48.53 52.32 -25.85
CA CYS A 807 49.62 52.97 -26.56
C CYS A 807 50.99 52.65 -25.94
N ASP A 808 51.16 52.80 -24.62
CA ASP A 808 52.45 52.56 -23.95
C ASP A 808 52.87 51.08 -23.93
N THR A 809 51.91 50.15 -23.89
CA THR A 809 52.18 48.70 -23.74
C THR A 809 52.71 48.00 -25.00
N LYS A 810 52.96 48.72 -26.11
CA LYS A 810 53.65 48.16 -27.29
C LYS A 810 55.19 48.14 -27.21
N ALA A 811 55.79 48.76 -26.19
CA ALA A 811 57.25 48.82 -26.06
C ALA A 811 57.90 47.61 -25.35
N SER A 812 57.15 46.83 -24.56
CA SER A 812 57.70 45.72 -23.75
C SER A 812 57.33 44.35 -24.32
N LEU A 813 58.04 43.93 -25.37
CA LEU A 813 57.80 42.66 -26.05
C LEU A 813 58.86 41.60 -25.67
N ARG A 814 58.75 41.06 -24.44
CA ARG A 814 59.37 39.77 -24.06
C ARG A 814 58.89 39.20 -22.71
N HIS A 815 59.00 37.88 -22.62
CA HIS A 815 59.00 37.00 -21.44
C HIS A 815 57.69 36.49 -20.79
N TRP A 816 57.63 35.15 -20.76
CA TRP A 816 56.88 34.21 -19.90
C TRP A 816 55.37 34.01 -20.09
N VAL A 817 55.04 32.81 -20.61
CA VAL A 817 53.73 32.14 -20.60
C VAL A 817 53.96 30.71 -20.09
N SER A 818 53.58 30.44 -18.83
CA SER A 818 53.59 29.16 -18.11
C SER A 818 53.15 29.47 -16.65
N ASP A 819 52.35 28.69 -15.92
CA ASP A 819 51.56 27.47 -16.22
C ASP A 819 50.28 27.44 -15.37
N ASP A 820 49.25 26.70 -15.83
CA ASP A 820 48.05 26.36 -15.04
C ASP A 820 48.26 25.06 -14.25
N SER A 821 48.06 25.06 -12.93
CA SER A 821 47.86 23.82 -12.15
C SER A 821 47.09 24.04 -10.83
N LEU A 822 46.52 22.96 -10.28
CA LEU A 822 45.45 23.00 -9.28
C LEU A 822 45.86 22.53 -7.87
N TYR A 823 45.24 23.15 -6.85
CA TYR A 823 45.05 22.67 -5.47
C TYR A 823 46.29 22.22 -4.65
N SER A 824 46.74 23.08 -3.73
CA SER A 824 46.72 22.80 -2.27
C SER A 824 47.18 24.00 -1.41
N ARG A 825 47.11 23.87 -0.07
CA ARG A 825 47.25 24.88 1.00
C ARG A 825 48.25 24.33 2.06
N PRO A 826 48.66 25.02 3.15
CA PRO A 826 48.49 26.45 3.55
C PRO A 826 49.72 27.12 4.26
N ARG A 827 49.49 28.36 4.77
CA ARG A 827 50.14 29.08 5.92
C ARG A 827 51.16 30.19 5.59
N SER A 828 51.23 31.17 6.51
CA SER A 828 51.98 32.43 6.46
C SER A 828 53.16 32.45 7.44
N PRO A 829 53.98 33.52 7.46
CA PRO A 829 53.92 34.38 8.66
C PRO A 829 54.20 35.89 8.50
N ARG A 830 53.39 36.69 9.21
CA ARG A 830 53.70 37.88 10.04
C ARG A 830 54.50 39.11 9.52
N HIS A 831 54.17 40.23 10.21
CA HIS A 831 54.94 41.47 10.43
C HIS A 831 55.06 42.52 9.31
N ARG A 832 54.30 43.62 9.51
CA ARG A 832 54.92 44.94 9.63
C ARG A 832 54.43 45.62 10.92
N LYS A 833 55.34 46.29 11.63
CA LYS A 833 55.06 47.18 12.77
C LYS A 833 55.56 48.58 12.39
N THR A 834 55.03 49.59 13.08
CA THR A 834 55.63 50.93 13.27
C THR A 834 56.17 51.66 12.04
N LEU A 835 55.46 52.72 11.65
CA LEU A 835 56.08 54.05 11.62
C LEU A 835 55.03 55.08 12.09
N SER A 836 55.46 56.07 12.86
CA SER A 836 54.64 57.15 13.41
C SER A 836 55.46 58.43 13.38
N SER A 837 55.00 59.40 12.58
CA SER A 837 55.53 60.76 12.43
C SER A 837 54.43 61.62 11.83
#